data_AF-A0A7Y7UQ64-F1
#
_entry.id   AF-A0A7Y7UQ64-F1
#
_cell.length_a   1.000
_cell.length_b   1.000
_cell.length_c   1.000
_cell.angle_alpha   90.00
_cell.angle_beta   90.00
_cell.angle_gamma   90.00
#
_symmetry.space_group_name_H-M   'P 1'
#
loop_
_entity.id
_entity.type
_entity.pdbx_description
1 polymer ?
#
loop_
_entity_poly.entity_id
_entity_poly.type
_entity_poly.pdbx_seq_one_letter_code
_entity_poly.pdbx_strand_id
1 'polypeptide(L)'
;MTATHCFLRILPLPMAIIALGGAAPAADPERDTIAAALRDELSLAGPIRGSLTLPESTAELPALAARPDMTAARITWRSSDAKVISATNNRHGKDVVRKGFVSRGRTDRRVRLTATVTLPGRRPIDVPLDVTVLAAPPAALPPSAYVFAYFTGDSVEGEKVRFAVSDGNNALQWKTLNDAEPILQSTEGTRGLRDPFIMRSAEGDRFFLLATDLSAGRTGWGGSTDQGSHYLEIWESTDLVHWGQQRHVRVNLPNAGMTWAPEASYDPSIGAYVVYWTSTLYKDAAHKIPDGNGPQILSAVTRDFRHFTPPTPWFKSTDVPGAVKDRGMIDATVLKDGDRYYRFTKITDTDGCPSADILAQVSSSLRATGDSGAWRIVDRCIGRRAGTPEVEGPTAFRANPGDASGFRYFLWVDNYGGVGYIPLATHSLDGKIKWTIPRGFHLPRSPRHGTVLPITAAERDALVAHWNPAPSQAQGASLTDRWVVPPVLASGTRLPVPDGRGVRWRADGGAVSDGILTNPDGKEHLVHLEGTLTLPDGTTQTKRFAVTVLGADARRLRAYSRTPTTAEAVNQPTVARSVHLALTDADGQASPLNDDYGVLFAKGDPIGLDQIALRGVADPSLFHFADGALGVIATRVDMAGKPDPDPTATLIFRSDPRRPADFTELGTLDLGPANGVAKPRAVWDSAAGRYLVSWTDRTGQSRWTTVTDLARTEDHDTPYGSRRSSVVSTGNVGAVRAGAIATTDGDTLAIAPTTATTLANRFGRIVNVTAQVAPQTVSRRQLAALKAVRATLGYSDGSTATRAVDWDAVDLAKLDRPGRYLVHGTVRQRRYPAILAYNRADPNIYRWERDGRVRYLFTATDDTNNDNVGSAHLPLRIADRIEDLADDKGGRAREIDVLNRRTRRDRTSEGRVIAGCYWAPEIHEIGGRLSILFAPCFNPKDDQSSEGGLWSRVQSHIIQLRKGGDPANPADWSPPSAILKADGTPLGRIGMPNISLDMTYFTIGGQGYYAWSQRYIPTSGPLGDPLTWIAKVDPTHPTRLAGAPAPIIVPETSVEENLAEGGFALAHDGRVTLVYSSSGVSPTYVVNGISAPLDADLTRRDVWRKWSAPLQKSMPMPAGTIDYRRYEQGPGHGAFTTDEDGNPLYVYHSWGNGVGGDGRDARVRRIHWAADGRPLLDMTQDEEVAPANRRVTMAVTVR
;
A
#
# COMPACT_ATOMS: atom_id res chain seq x y z
N MET A 1 -21.08 56.67 41.23
CA MET A 1 -21.89 56.28 42.41
C MET A 1 -21.72 54.80 42.63
N THR A 2 -21.37 54.45 43.86
CA THR A 2 -20.79 53.23 44.38
C THR A 2 -21.85 52.22 44.85
N ALA A 3 -21.64 50.94 44.55
CA ALA A 3 -21.85 49.83 45.50
C ALA A 3 -21.20 48.55 44.96
N THR A 4 -20.00 48.28 45.47
CA THR A 4 -19.14 47.12 45.23
C THR A 4 -19.57 45.96 46.14
N HIS A 5 -19.65 44.72 45.65
CA HIS A 5 -19.55 43.51 46.50
C HIS A 5 -18.68 42.45 45.83
N CYS A 6 -17.59 42.14 46.52
CA CYS A 6 -16.51 41.22 46.16
C CYS A 6 -16.87 39.80 46.64
N PHE A 7 -16.62 38.77 45.81
CA PHE A 7 -16.74 37.37 46.22
C PHE A 7 -15.38 36.85 46.74
N LEU A 8 -15.41 36.37 47.99
CA LEU A 8 -14.28 35.81 48.74
C LEU A 8 -14.21 34.28 48.51
N ARG A 9 -13.00 33.75 48.29
CA ARG A 9 -12.68 32.31 48.38
C ARG A 9 -12.53 31.92 49.86
N ILE A 10 -13.20 30.86 50.30
CA ILE A 10 -12.95 30.19 51.59
C ILE A 10 -12.74 28.69 51.33
N LEU A 11 -11.63 28.14 51.82
CA LEU A 11 -11.30 26.72 51.91
C LEU A 11 -12.18 26.00 52.95
N PRO A 12 -12.60 24.73 52.77
CA PRO A 12 -13.27 23.98 53.82
C PRO A 12 -12.27 23.22 54.72
N LEU A 13 -12.42 23.39 56.04
CA LEU A 13 -11.94 22.45 57.06
C LEU A 13 -12.83 21.20 57.10
N PRO A 14 -12.31 20.02 57.52
CA PRO A 14 -13.10 18.80 57.64
C PRO A 14 -13.88 18.77 58.96
N MET A 15 -15.17 18.44 58.88
CA MET A 15 -16.06 18.21 60.01
C MET A 15 -15.84 16.78 60.57
N ALA A 16 -15.54 16.68 61.86
CA ALA A 16 -15.43 15.42 62.58
C ALA A 16 -16.82 14.80 62.83
N ILE A 17 -16.97 13.52 62.48
CA ILE A 17 -18.14 12.70 62.86
C ILE A 17 -17.79 11.96 64.16
N ILE A 18 -18.58 12.23 65.20
CA ILE A 18 -18.56 11.53 66.48
C ILE A 18 -19.14 10.12 66.27
N ALA A 19 -18.31 9.09 66.43
CA ALA A 19 -18.76 7.71 66.52
C ALA A 19 -18.94 7.32 68.00
N LEU A 20 -20.17 6.99 68.38
CA LEU A 20 -20.50 6.36 69.66
C LEU A 20 -19.78 5.00 69.74
N GLY A 21 -18.87 4.88 70.71
CA GLY A 21 -18.10 3.68 70.98
C GLY A 21 -18.96 2.55 71.54
N GLY A 22 -19.12 1.50 70.75
CA GLY A 22 -19.18 0.13 71.26
C GLY A 22 -17.78 -0.46 71.17
N ALA A 23 -17.27 -1.03 72.26
CA ALA A 23 -15.95 -1.65 72.32
C ALA A 23 -15.73 -2.62 71.14
N ALA A 24 -14.70 -2.37 70.34
CA ALA A 24 -14.27 -3.30 69.31
C ALA A 24 -13.82 -4.61 69.98
N PRO A 25 -14.26 -5.79 69.50
CA PRO A 25 -13.73 -7.05 69.99
C PRO A 25 -12.22 -7.12 69.74
N ALA A 26 -11.48 -7.83 70.59
CA ALA A 26 -10.04 -8.05 70.42
C ALA A 26 -9.73 -8.50 68.98
N ALA A 27 -8.64 -7.99 68.40
CA ALA A 27 -8.21 -8.33 67.05
C ALA A 27 -8.09 -9.86 66.92
N ASP A 28 -8.80 -10.43 65.96
CA ASP A 28 -8.78 -11.85 65.62
C ASP A 28 -8.08 -11.95 64.25
N PRO A 29 -6.76 -12.23 64.22
CA PRO A 29 -5.98 -12.24 62.98
C PRO A 29 -6.51 -13.23 61.95
N GLU A 30 -7.15 -14.32 62.39
CA GLU A 30 -7.77 -15.31 61.52
C GLU A 30 -9.01 -14.72 60.85
N ARG A 31 -9.88 -14.04 61.61
CA ARG A 31 -11.03 -13.29 61.08
C ARG A 31 -10.61 -12.21 60.08
N ASP A 32 -9.58 -11.44 60.36
CA ASP A 32 -9.11 -10.36 59.48
C ASP A 32 -8.53 -10.91 58.17
N THR A 33 -7.80 -12.03 58.24
CA THR A 33 -7.30 -12.73 57.05
C THR A 33 -8.44 -13.26 56.18
N ILE A 34 -9.47 -13.87 56.79
CA ILE A 34 -10.67 -14.30 56.06
C ILE A 34 -11.41 -13.09 55.48
N ALA A 35 -11.53 -11.99 56.22
CA ALA A 35 -12.19 -10.78 55.76
C ALA A 35 -11.48 -10.17 54.55
N ALA A 36 -10.14 -10.14 54.55
CA ALA A 36 -9.35 -9.68 53.42
C ALA A 36 -9.57 -10.58 52.19
N ALA A 37 -9.48 -11.90 52.36
CA ALA A 37 -9.72 -12.86 51.28
C ALA A 37 -11.14 -12.72 50.69
N LEU A 38 -12.17 -12.58 51.53
CA LEU A 38 -13.55 -12.39 51.08
C LEU A 38 -13.76 -11.05 50.38
N ARG A 39 -13.13 -9.96 50.83
CA ARG A 39 -13.24 -8.66 50.17
C ARG A 39 -12.59 -8.67 48.79
N ASP A 40 -11.48 -9.36 48.63
CA ASP A 40 -10.79 -9.51 47.35
C ASP A 40 -11.62 -10.37 46.39
N GLU A 41 -12.04 -11.57 46.83
CA GLU A 41 -12.85 -12.50 46.02
C GLU A 41 -14.14 -11.85 45.52
N LEU A 42 -14.85 -11.15 46.41
CA LEU A 42 -16.11 -10.49 46.10
C LEU A 42 -15.91 -9.10 45.46
N SER A 43 -14.66 -8.66 45.24
CA SER A 43 -14.29 -7.37 44.65
C SER A 43 -14.93 -6.16 45.37
N LEU A 44 -14.93 -6.18 46.71
CA LEU A 44 -15.63 -5.19 47.58
C LEU A 44 -14.84 -3.90 47.82
N ALA A 45 -13.83 -3.58 47.00
CA ALA A 45 -13.06 -2.34 47.12
C ALA A 45 -13.89 -1.07 46.80
N GLY A 46 -15.00 -1.23 46.08
CA GLY A 46 -15.94 -0.16 45.74
C GLY A 46 -17.40 -0.56 45.98
N PRO A 47 -18.36 0.34 45.70
CA PRO A 47 -19.77 0.05 45.88
C PRO A 47 -20.29 -0.97 44.85
N ILE A 48 -21.25 -1.80 45.26
CA ILE A 48 -21.78 -2.92 44.48
C ILE A 48 -22.81 -2.42 43.45
N ARG A 49 -22.60 -2.81 42.18
CA ARG A 49 -23.47 -2.48 41.03
C ARG A 49 -24.26 -3.67 40.48
N GLY A 50 -23.86 -4.91 40.78
CA GLY A 50 -24.52 -6.11 40.28
C GLY A 50 -24.46 -7.27 41.26
N SER A 51 -25.00 -8.41 40.85
CA SER A 51 -25.06 -9.60 41.71
C SER A 51 -23.68 -10.18 42.02
N LEU A 52 -23.53 -10.72 43.24
CA LEU A 52 -22.31 -11.34 43.74
C LEU A 52 -22.37 -12.86 43.64
N THR A 53 -21.21 -13.50 43.54
CA THR A 53 -21.05 -14.95 43.73
C THR A 53 -20.53 -15.20 45.14
N LEU A 54 -21.42 -15.54 46.08
CA LEU A 54 -21.03 -15.76 47.48
C LEU A 54 -20.44 -17.17 47.68
N PRO A 55 -19.17 -17.30 48.11
CA PRO A 55 -18.51 -18.60 48.23
C PRO A 55 -19.16 -19.47 49.32
N GLU A 56 -19.15 -20.79 49.11
CA GLU A 56 -19.73 -21.75 50.06
C GLU A 56 -18.67 -22.44 50.92
N SER A 57 -17.41 -22.30 50.55
CA SER A 57 -16.27 -22.87 51.24
C SER A 57 -15.03 -21.99 51.11
N THR A 58 -14.08 -22.12 52.02
CA THR A 58 -12.75 -21.47 51.92
C THR A 58 -11.91 -22.02 50.79
N ALA A 59 -12.27 -23.18 50.21
CA ALA A 59 -11.61 -23.72 49.03
C ALA A 59 -11.89 -22.87 47.76
N GLU A 60 -12.96 -22.09 47.77
CA GLU A 60 -13.29 -21.12 46.72
C GLU A 60 -12.55 -19.79 46.91
N LEU A 61 -11.68 -19.65 47.92
CA LEU A 61 -10.91 -18.44 48.17
C LEU A 61 -9.42 -18.69 47.88
N PRO A 62 -8.87 -18.22 46.75
CA PRO A 62 -7.48 -18.49 46.36
C PRO A 62 -6.45 -18.13 47.43
N ALA A 63 -6.66 -17.00 48.13
CA ALA A 63 -5.78 -16.54 49.22
C ALA A 63 -5.75 -17.51 50.44
N LEU A 64 -6.75 -18.38 50.58
CA LEU A 64 -6.87 -19.35 51.68
C LEU A 64 -6.74 -20.80 51.20
N ALA A 65 -6.78 -21.06 49.88
CA ALA A 65 -6.79 -22.40 49.33
C ALA A 65 -5.53 -23.23 49.68
N ALA A 66 -4.39 -22.56 49.90
CA ALA A 66 -3.13 -23.20 50.28
C ALA A 66 -2.96 -23.43 51.80
N ARG A 67 -3.94 -23.05 52.64
CA ARG A 67 -3.89 -23.21 54.09
C ARG A 67 -4.48 -24.56 54.51
N PRO A 68 -3.66 -25.55 54.91
CA PRO A 68 -4.15 -26.89 55.23
C PRO A 68 -5.14 -26.90 56.41
N ASP A 69 -4.95 -25.97 57.35
CA ASP A 69 -5.80 -25.77 58.53
C ASP A 69 -7.16 -25.15 58.22
N MET A 70 -7.35 -24.63 57.00
CA MET A 70 -8.60 -24.04 56.51
C MET A 70 -9.19 -24.80 55.31
N THR A 71 -8.53 -25.85 54.85
CA THR A 71 -8.98 -26.66 53.71
C THR A 71 -10.20 -27.47 54.17
N ALA A 72 -11.37 -27.22 53.57
CA ALA A 72 -12.70 -27.75 53.94
C ALA A 72 -13.54 -26.95 54.96
N ALA A 73 -13.23 -25.68 55.23
CA ALA A 73 -14.13 -24.83 56.01
C ALA A 73 -15.40 -24.48 55.21
N ARG A 74 -16.59 -24.66 55.81
CA ARG A 74 -17.87 -24.29 55.21
C ARG A 74 -18.20 -22.83 55.51
N ILE A 75 -18.62 -22.09 54.50
CA ILE A 75 -19.06 -20.69 54.61
C ILE A 75 -20.59 -20.63 54.46
N THR A 76 -21.26 -20.03 55.45
CA THR A 76 -22.69 -19.70 55.38
C THR A 76 -22.87 -18.19 55.49
N TRP A 77 -23.95 -17.64 54.91
CA TRP A 77 -24.13 -16.20 54.77
C TRP A 77 -25.40 -15.71 55.46
N ARG A 78 -25.32 -14.52 56.07
CA ARG A 78 -26.46 -13.72 56.51
C ARG A 78 -26.35 -12.31 55.91
N SER A 79 -27.50 -11.70 55.63
CA SER A 79 -27.58 -10.32 55.13
C SER A 79 -28.45 -9.50 56.08
N SER A 80 -28.00 -8.30 56.44
CA SER A 80 -28.81 -7.35 57.22
C SER A 80 -30.04 -6.86 56.46
N ASP A 81 -30.04 -6.97 55.13
CA ASP A 81 -31.18 -6.70 54.26
C ASP A 81 -31.22 -7.73 53.12
N ALA A 82 -31.89 -8.86 53.37
CA ALA A 82 -32.01 -9.96 52.42
C ALA A 82 -32.81 -9.61 51.14
N LYS A 83 -33.53 -8.48 51.13
CA LYS A 83 -34.21 -7.98 49.93
C LYS A 83 -33.25 -7.23 49.00
N VAL A 84 -32.17 -6.66 49.53
CA VAL A 84 -31.15 -5.94 48.76
C VAL A 84 -30.04 -6.90 48.30
N ILE A 85 -29.50 -7.75 49.19
CA ILE A 85 -28.57 -8.83 48.83
C ILE A 85 -29.08 -10.14 49.40
N SER A 86 -29.41 -11.11 48.55
CA SER A 86 -29.91 -12.41 49.01
C SER A 86 -28.82 -13.22 49.71
N ALA A 87 -29.12 -13.81 50.85
CA ALA A 87 -28.20 -14.71 51.57
C ALA A 87 -28.53 -16.20 51.37
N THR A 88 -29.67 -16.50 50.73
CA THR A 88 -30.16 -17.85 50.45
C THR A 88 -30.42 -18.03 48.96
N ASN A 89 -30.39 -19.27 48.51
CA ASN A 89 -30.87 -19.61 47.17
C ASN A 89 -32.38 -19.35 47.09
N ASN A 90 -32.84 -18.91 45.93
CA ASN A 90 -34.24 -18.71 45.61
C ASN A 90 -34.59 -19.58 44.39
N ARG A 91 -35.83 -20.11 44.33
CA ARG A 91 -36.26 -21.16 43.39
C ARG A 91 -35.49 -22.48 43.57
N HIS A 92 -35.93 -23.53 42.87
CA HIS A 92 -35.36 -24.88 42.95
C HIS A 92 -35.17 -25.48 41.55
N GLY A 93 -34.37 -26.55 41.47
CA GLY A 93 -34.10 -27.26 40.21
C GLY A 93 -33.23 -26.43 39.25
N LYS A 94 -33.51 -26.56 37.95
CA LYS A 94 -32.71 -25.93 36.88
C LYS A 94 -32.80 -24.40 36.83
N ASP A 95 -33.77 -23.79 37.50
CA ASP A 95 -34.00 -22.33 37.50
C ASP A 95 -33.62 -21.69 38.85
N VAL A 96 -32.70 -22.32 39.58
CA VAL A 96 -32.20 -21.80 40.86
C VAL A 96 -31.47 -20.48 40.67
N VAL A 97 -31.90 -19.47 41.43
CA VAL A 97 -31.22 -18.19 41.61
C VAL A 97 -30.36 -18.33 42.86
N ARG A 98 -29.04 -18.50 42.70
CA ARG A 98 -28.12 -18.66 43.84
C ARG A 98 -28.13 -17.44 44.78
N LYS A 99 -27.75 -17.63 46.05
CA LYS A 99 -27.46 -16.56 47.02
C LYS A 99 -26.46 -15.53 46.44
N GLY A 100 -26.53 -14.28 46.88
CA GLY A 100 -25.74 -13.16 46.36
C GLY A 100 -26.44 -12.33 45.29
N PHE A 101 -27.71 -12.61 44.98
CA PHE A 101 -28.49 -11.81 44.03
C PHE A 101 -28.74 -10.40 44.60
N VAL A 102 -28.46 -9.37 43.81
CA VAL A 102 -28.56 -7.96 44.23
C VAL A 102 -29.77 -7.30 43.59
N SER A 103 -30.65 -6.71 44.42
CA SER A 103 -31.76 -5.86 43.97
C SER A 103 -31.50 -4.41 44.32
N ARG A 104 -31.44 -3.54 43.30
CA ARG A 104 -31.12 -2.11 43.46
C ARG A 104 -32.40 -1.27 43.50
N GLY A 105 -32.56 -0.47 44.56
CA GLY A 105 -33.65 0.48 44.73
C GLY A 105 -33.32 1.88 44.19
N ARG A 106 -34.16 2.88 44.46
CA ARG A 106 -33.95 4.28 43.99
C ARG A 106 -32.86 5.05 44.74
N THR A 107 -32.36 4.53 45.86
CA THR A 107 -31.33 5.16 46.68
C THR A 107 -30.27 4.13 47.05
N ASP A 108 -29.06 4.59 47.31
CA ASP A 108 -27.99 3.74 47.83
C ASP A 108 -28.41 3.09 49.15
N ARG A 109 -27.98 1.85 49.37
CA ARG A 109 -28.29 1.06 50.56
C ARG A 109 -27.02 0.48 51.15
N ARG A 110 -26.79 0.72 52.44
CA ARG A 110 -25.75 0.03 53.20
C ARG A 110 -26.30 -1.32 53.67
N VAL A 111 -25.55 -2.39 53.41
CA VAL A 111 -25.89 -3.75 53.79
C VAL A 111 -24.68 -4.37 54.49
N ARG A 112 -24.91 -5.04 55.61
CA ARG A 112 -23.91 -5.87 56.26
C ARG A 112 -24.13 -7.33 55.86
N LEU A 113 -23.19 -7.87 55.08
CA LEU A 113 -23.09 -9.30 54.85
C LEU A 113 -22.27 -9.91 55.98
N THR A 114 -22.67 -11.06 56.50
CA THR A 114 -21.90 -11.79 57.52
C THR A 114 -21.63 -13.19 57.00
N ALA A 115 -20.35 -13.50 56.77
CA ALA A 115 -19.90 -14.86 56.46
C ALA A 115 -19.57 -15.59 57.76
N THR A 116 -20.25 -16.70 58.03
CA THR A 116 -19.94 -17.61 59.13
C THR A 116 -19.10 -18.76 58.60
N VAL A 117 -17.81 -18.79 58.94
CA VAL A 117 -16.87 -19.85 58.57
C VAL A 117 -16.84 -20.93 59.65
N THR A 118 -17.15 -22.17 59.28
CA THR A 118 -17.20 -23.31 60.20
C THR A 118 -16.15 -24.34 59.82
N LEU A 119 -15.22 -24.59 60.74
CA LEU A 119 -14.20 -25.64 60.64
C LEU A 119 -14.60 -26.84 61.51
N PRO A 120 -14.35 -28.10 61.10
CA PRO A 120 -14.56 -29.26 61.95
C PRO A 120 -13.80 -29.11 63.29
N GLY A 121 -14.52 -29.22 64.42
CA GLY A 121 -13.92 -29.15 65.77
C GLY A 121 -13.55 -27.75 66.29
N ARG A 122 -13.80 -26.67 65.53
CA ARG A 122 -13.57 -25.28 66.00
C ARG A 122 -14.89 -24.51 66.15
N ARG A 123 -14.85 -23.42 66.93
CA ARG A 123 -15.98 -22.47 67.02
C ARG A 123 -16.15 -21.74 65.68
N PRO A 124 -17.38 -21.53 65.20
CA PRO A 124 -17.62 -20.74 63.98
C PRO A 124 -17.09 -19.30 64.10
N ILE A 125 -16.52 -18.79 63.01
CA ILE A 125 -15.98 -17.43 62.92
C ILE A 125 -16.95 -16.58 62.09
N ASP A 126 -17.55 -15.56 62.70
CA ASP A 126 -18.40 -14.58 62.00
C ASP A 126 -17.55 -13.41 61.47
N VAL A 127 -17.61 -13.20 60.16
CA VAL A 127 -16.87 -12.17 59.44
C VAL A 127 -17.87 -11.15 58.86
N PRO A 128 -18.07 -9.99 59.52
CA PRO A 128 -18.94 -8.94 59.01
C PRO A 128 -18.25 -8.14 57.89
N LEU A 129 -18.96 -7.94 56.79
CA LEU A 129 -18.57 -7.18 55.61
C LEU A 129 -19.63 -6.10 55.34
N ASP A 130 -19.29 -4.85 55.67
CA ASP A 130 -20.14 -3.70 55.37
C ASP A 130 -19.93 -3.27 53.92
N VAL A 131 -21.01 -3.24 53.14
CA VAL A 131 -21.00 -2.89 51.73
C VAL A 131 -22.07 -1.85 51.40
N THR A 132 -21.84 -1.07 50.35
CA THR A 132 -22.84 -0.14 49.80
C THR A 132 -23.31 -0.66 48.45
N VAL A 133 -24.61 -0.92 48.32
CA VAL A 133 -25.27 -1.21 47.04
C VAL A 133 -25.78 0.10 46.45
N LEU A 134 -25.37 0.42 45.22
CA LEU A 134 -25.80 1.66 44.58
C LEU A 134 -27.26 1.61 44.15
N ALA A 135 -27.90 2.78 44.14
CA ALA A 135 -29.20 2.97 43.52
C ALA A 135 -29.19 2.46 42.07
N ALA A 136 -30.31 1.91 41.61
CA ALA A 136 -30.47 1.50 40.22
C ALA A 136 -30.27 2.70 39.29
N PRO A 137 -29.63 2.53 38.12
CA PRO A 137 -29.50 3.62 37.17
C PRO A 137 -30.90 4.04 36.68
N PRO A 138 -31.06 5.29 36.22
CA PRO A 138 -32.24 5.68 35.47
C PRO A 138 -32.48 4.72 34.30
N ALA A 139 -33.73 4.59 33.87
CA ALA A 139 -34.04 3.79 32.68
C ALA A 139 -33.21 4.30 31.49
N ALA A 140 -32.54 3.38 30.78
CA ALA A 140 -31.71 3.72 29.64
C ALA A 140 -32.56 4.38 28.54
N LEU A 141 -32.03 5.43 27.92
CA LEU A 141 -32.64 6.03 26.74
C LEU A 141 -32.68 5.00 25.60
N PRO A 142 -33.67 5.05 24.70
CA PRO A 142 -33.70 4.20 23.52
C PRO A 142 -32.38 4.32 22.73
N PRO A 143 -31.80 3.20 22.26
CA PRO A 143 -30.57 3.25 21.48
C PRO A 143 -30.82 3.96 20.14
N SER A 144 -29.83 4.72 19.71
CA SER A 144 -29.89 5.56 18.49
C SER A 144 -28.54 5.62 17.75
N ALA A 145 -27.64 4.70 18.10
CA ALA A 145 -26.35 4.46 17.47
C ALA A 145 -25.90 3.02 17.78
N TYR A 146 -24.76 2.62 17.24
CA TYR A 146 -24.12 1.33 17.51
C TYR A 146 -22.62 1.51 17.73
N VAL A 147 -22.03 0.60 18.49
CA VAL A 147 -20.58 0.36 18.54
C VAL A 147 -20.30 -1.04 18.02
N PHE A 148 -19.18 -1.21 17.32
CA PHE A 148 -18.72 -2.47 16.75
C PHE A 148 -17.31 -2.75 17.24
N ALA A 149 -17.13 -3.87 17.94
CA ALA A 149 -15.83 -4.37 18.38
C ALA A 149 -15.34 -5.47 17.44
N TYR A 150 -14.11 -5.35 16.95
CA TYR A 150 -13.55 -6.27 15.95
C TYR A 150 -12.02 -6.36 16.02
N PHE A 151 -11.44 -7.37 15.34
CA PHE A 151 -10.01 -7.48 15.04
C PHE A 151 -9.82 -7.58 13.51
N THR A 152 -8.59 -7.61 12.98
CA THR A 152 -8.37 -7.42 11.52
C THR A 152 -7.65 -8.55 10.77
N GLY A 153 -7.08 -9.53 11.47
CA GLY A 153 -6.50 -10.72 10.83
C GLY A 153 -5.39 -11.38 11.64
N ASP A 154 -4.68 -12.34 11.02
CA ASP A 154 -3.77 -13.30 11.67
C ASP A 154 -2.34 -12.78 11.91
N SER A 155 -2.20 -11.49 12.22
CA SER A 155 -0.92 -10.89 12.56
C SER A 155 -0.92 -10.37 13.99
N VAL A 156 0.25 -10.20 14.59
CA VAL A 156 0.37 -9.66 15.96
C VAL A 156 -0.37 -8.32 16.14
N GLU A 157 -0.35 -7.46 15.12
CA GLU A 157 -1.09 -6.19 15.15
C GLU A 157 -2.57 -6.35 14.75
N GLY A 158 -2.86 -7.36 13.94
CA GLY A 158 -4.22 -7.71 13.53
C GLY A 158 -5.07 -8.26 14.68
N GLU A 159 -4.45 -8.99 15.61
CA GLU A 159 -5.06 -9.67 16.77
C GLU A 159 -5.15 -8.77 18.01
N LYS A 160 -5.52 -7.51 17.79
CA LYS A 160 -5.83 -6.54 18.84
C LYS A 160 -7.21 -5.94 18.57
N VAL A 161 -7.94 -5.60 19.63
CA VAL A 161 -9.33 -5.17 19.54
C VAL A 161 -9.41 -3.69 19.17
N ARG A 162 -10.25 -3.39 18.17
CA ARG A 162 -10.55 -2.06 17.65
C ARG A 162 -12.05 -1.81 17.76
N PHE A 163 -12.44 -0.54 17.89
CA PHE A 163 -13.85 -0.16 17.85
C PHE A 163 -14.18 0.69 16.62
N ALA A 164 -15.43 0.64 16.20
CA ALA A 164 -16.06 1.57 15.27
C ALA A 164 -17.44 1.96 15.82
N VAL A 165 -17.97 3.11 15.41
CA VAL A 165 -19.33 3.56 15.75
C VAL A 165 -20.14 3.81 14.49
N SER A 166 -21.45 3.64 14.57
CA SER A 166 -22.33 3.94 13.45
C SER A 166 -22.42 5.44 13.18
N ASP A 167 -22.56 5.80 11.90
CA ASP A 167 -22.90 7.16 11.49
C ASP A 167 -24.39 7.40 11.70
N GLY A 168 -24.74 8.19 12.71
CA GLY A 168 -26.13 8.33 13.15
C GLY A 168 -26.74 7.00 13.62
N ASN A 169 -28.02 6.83 13.36
CA ASN A 169 -28.79 5.62 13.67
C ASN A 169 -28.90 4.72 12.43
N ASN A 170 -27.77 4.21 11.95
CA ASN A 170 -27.70 3.41 10.73
C ASN A 170 -26.77 2.22 10.91
N ALA A 171 -27.33 1.01 10.94
CA ALA A 171 -26.57 -0.22 11.11
C ALA A 171 -25.62 -0.54 9.94
N LEU A 172 -25.66 0.15 8.79
CA LEU A 172 -24.84 -0.16 7.62
C LEU A 172 -23.75 0.88 7.32
N GLN A 173 -23.62 1.94 8.12
CA GLN A 173 -22.67 3.03 7.90
C GLN A 173 -21.83 3.24 9.15
N TRP A 174 -20.52 3.04 9.05
CA TRP A 174 -19.63 2.97 10.21
C TRP A 174 -18.41 3.89 10.07
N LYS A 175 -17.94 4.40 11.21
CA LYS A 175 -16.73 5.21 11.35
C LYS A 175 -15.81 4.56 12.37
N THR A 176 -14.56 4.31 12.01
CA THR A 176 -13.56 3.74 12.92
C THR A 176 -13.25 4.70 14.06
N LEU A 177 -13.05 4.17 15.27
CA LEU A 177 -12.51 4.93 16.39
C LEU A 177 -10.99 4.81 16.45
N ASN A 178 -10.34 5.76 17.13
CA ASN A 178 -8.90 5.78 17.39
C ASN A 178 -8.06 5.65 16.10
N ASP A 179 -8.49 6.31 15.02
CA ASP A 179 -7.85 6.22 13.70
C ASP A 179 -7.67 4.80 13.12
N ALA A 180 -8.52 3.86 13.57
CA ALA A 180 -8.44 2.42 13.31
C ALA A 180 -7.27 1.69 13.99
N GLU A 181 -6.59 2.35 14.93
CA GLU A 181 -5.60 1.75 15.82
C GLU A 181 -6.27 0.96 16.96
N PRO A 182 -5.60 -0.07 17.50
CA PRO A 182 -6.11 -0.87 18.61
C PRO A 182 -6.48 -0.03 19.84
N ILE A 183 -7.60 -0.35 20.47
CA ILE A 183 -8.04 0.24 21.75
C ILE A 183 -7.69 -0.69 22.91
N LEU A 184 -7.82 -2.01 22.74
CA LEU A 184 -7.44 -3.00 23.74
C LEU A 184 -6.41 -3.97 23.15
N GLN A 185 -5.41 -4.31 23.96
CA GLN A 185 -4.39 -5.30 23.68
C GLN A 185 -4.21 -6.22 24.89
N SER A 186 -3.87 -7.48 24.64
CA SER A 186 -3.62 -8.45 25.71
C SER A 186 -2.19 -8.35 26.23
N THR A 187 -2.04 -8.41 27.54
CA THR A 187 -0.76 -8.53 28.25
C THR A 187 -0.54 -9.92 28.86
N GLU A 188 -1.59 -10.73 28.94
CA GLU A 188 -1.64 -12.07 29.52
C GLU A 188 -1.78 -13.15 28.43
N GLY A 189 -1.70 -14.42 28.83
CA GLY A 189 -1.94 -15.57 27.95
C GLY A 189 -1.03 -15.61 26.71
N THR A 190 -1.64 -15.87 25.56
CA THR A 190 -0.97 -15.87 24.24
C THR A 190 -0.65 -14.45 23.73
N ARG A 191 -1.17 -13.41 24.41
CA ARG A 191 -1.09 -11.99 24.04
C ARG A 191 -1.78 -11.61 22.73
N GLY A 192 -2.67 -12.45 22.21
CA GLY A 192 -3.56 -12.11 21.09
C GLY A 192 -5.02 -12.06 21.55
N LEU A 193 -5.80 -11.20 20.90
CA LEU A 193 -7.24 -11.03 21.12
C LEU A 193 -8.00 -11.27 19.83
N ARG A 194 -8.81 -12.33 19.83
CA ARG A 194 -9.70 -12.66 18.72
C ARG A 194 -11.15 -12.73 19.19
N ASP A 195 -12.06 -12.64 18.24
CA ASP A 195 -13.50 -12.83 18.46
C ASP A 195 -14.10 -11.95 19.58
N PRO A 196 -13.87 -10.61 19.59
CA PRO A 196 -14.34 -9.76 20.67
C PRO A 196 -15.87 -9.67 20.73
N PHE A 197 -16.44 -10.08 21.87
CA PHE A 197 -17.85 -9.93 22.19
C PHE A 197 -18.07 -8.84 23.24
N ILE A 198 -18.91 -7.86 22.91
CA ILE A 198 -19.23 -6.72 23.79
C ILE A 198 -20.72 -6.71 24.15
N MET A 199 -21.03 -6.54 25.43
CA MET A 199 -22.41 -6.45 25.91
C MET A 199 -22.60 -5.42 27.03
N ARG A 200 -23.83 -4.92 27.15
CA ARG A 200 -24.28 -4.15 28.32
C ARG A 200 -24.73 -5.08 29.45
N SER A 201 -24.45 -4.71 30.69
CA SER A 201 -24.89 -5.48 31.86
C SER A 201 -26.42 -5.51 31.99
N ALA A 202 -26.95 -6.48 32.73
CA ALA A 202 -28.38 -6.64 32.94
C ALA A 202 -28.97 -5.48 33.75
N GLU A 203 -28.15 -4.85 34.59
CA GLU A 203 -28.51 -3.64 35.33
C GLU A 203 -28.48 -2.37 34.46
N GLY A 204 -27.80 -2.40 33.31
CA GLY A 204 -27.79 -1.33 32.31
C GLY A 204 -26.69 -0.27 32.45
N ASP A 205 -25.91 -0.29 33.54
CA ASP A 205 -24.91 0.74 33.87
C ASP A 205 -23.44 0.30 33.74
N ARG A 206 -23.19 -0.85 33.10
CA ARG A 206 -21.86 -1.39 32.82
C ARG A 206 -21.80 -2.08 31.47
N PHE A 207 -20.58 -2.29 30.99
CA PHE A 207 -20.25 -3.00 29.76
C PHE A 207 -19.17 -4.03 30.03
N PHE A 208 -19.32 -5.20 29.41
CA PHE A 208 -18.33 -6.26 29.45
C PHE A 208 -17.84 -6.55 28.05
N LEU A 209 -16.55 -6.76 27.90
CA LEU A 209 -15.92 -7.25 26.67
C LEU A 209 -15.21 -8.56 26.97
N LEU A 210 -15.52 -9.59 26.19
CA LEU A 210 -14.91 -10.92 26.25
C LEU A 210 -14.15 -11.15 24.94
N ALA A 211 -13.01 -11.83 24.98
CA ALA A 211 -12.26 -12.22 23.79
C ALA A 211 -11.57 -13.57 23.97
N THR A 212 -11.34 -14.24 22.84
CA THR A 212 -10.51 -15.44 22.73
C THR A 212 -9.05 -15.08 23.02
N ASP A 213 -8.42 -15.79 23.95
CA ASP A 213 -6.97 -15.75 24.16
C ASP A 213 -6.27 -16.61 23.08
N LEU A 214 -5.95 -15.99 21.94
CA LEU A 214 -5.23 -16.64 20.84
C LEU A 214 -4.43 -15.63 20.02
N SER A 215 -3.15 -15.94 19.76
CA SER A 215 -2.33 -15.24 18.77
C SER A 215 -1.77 -16.18 17.70
N ALA A 216 -2.51 -16.36 16.60
CA ALA A 216 -2.01 -17.06 15.42
C ALA A 216 -0.81 -16.34 14.79
N GLY A 217 -0.71 -15.00 14.95
CA GLY A 217 0.44 -14.23 14.50
C GLY A 217 1.75 -14.56 15.25
N ARG A 218 1.67 -15.09 16.47
CA ARG A 218 2.84 -15.52 17.26
C ARG A 218 3.08 -17.02 17.21
N THR A 219 2.02 -17.80 17.38
CA THR A 219 2.12 -19.26 17.56
C THR A 219 1.88 -20.04 16.26
N GLY A 220 1.36 -19.39 15.22
CA GLY A 220 0.74 -20.06 14.09
C GLY A 220 -0.59 -20.74 14.48
N TRP A 221 -1.25 -21.32 13.49
CA TRP A 221 -2.50 -22.08 13.67
C TRP A 221 -2.28 -23.54 14.11
N GLY A 222 -1.06 -24.07 14.01
CA GLY A 222 -0.76 -25.43 14.43
C GLY A 222 -0.91 -25.58 15.95
N GLY A 223 -1.72 -26.53 16.40
CA GLY A 223 -1.93 -26.77 17.83
C GLY A 223 -3.07 -25.95 18.46
N SER A 224 -3.68 -25.02 17.74
CA SER A 224 -4.63 -24.06 18.35
C SER A 224 -6.00 -24.65 18.67
N THR A 225 -6.33 -25.83 18.11
CA THR A 225 -7.61 -26.55 18.32
C THR A 225 -7.51 -27.70 19.32
N ASP A 226 -6.32 -28.23 19.57
CA ASP A 226 -6.05 -29.36 20.44
C ASP A 226 -5.19 -29.01 21.65
N GLN A 227 -4.36 -27.97 21.57
CA GLN A 227 -3.48 -27.46 22.64
C GLN A 227 -3.64 -25.94 22.85
N GLY A 228 -4.79 -25.38 22.47
CA GLY A 228 -5.11 -23.95 22.57
C GLY A 228 -5.38 -23.47 24.00
N SER A 229 -5.61 -22.15 24.14
CA SER A 229 -5.88 -21.56 25.45
C SER A 229 -7.21 -22.03 26.05
N HIS A 230 -7.22 -22.19 27.38
CA HIS A 230 -8.41 -22.52 28.18
C HIS A 230 -9.03 -21.28 28.86
N TYR A 231 -8.55 -20.09 28.49
CA TYR A 231 -8.85 -18.83 29.16
C TYR A 231 -9.66 -17.89 28.27
N LEU A 232 -10.39 -16.99 28.92
CA LEU A 232 -11.01 -15.82 28.31
C LEU A 232 -10.32 -14.56 28.81
N GLU A 233 -10.22 -13.58 27.92
CA GLU A 233 -9.80 -12.23 28.29
C GLU A 233 -11.02 -11.33 28.47
N ILE A 234 -11.16 -10.75 29.66
CA ILE A 234 -12.37 -10.02 30.05
C ILE A 234 -12.04 -8.62 30.57
N TRP A 235 -12.69 -7.61 30.00
CA TRP A 235 -12.68 -6.22 30.47
C TRP A 235 -14.07 -5.77 30.91
N GLU A 236 -14.09 -4.75 31.77
CA GLU A 236 -15.30 -4.10 32.28
C GLU A 236 -15.16 -2.58 32.14
N SER A 237 -16.24 -1.91 31.75
CA SER A 237 -16.32 -0.45 31.64
C SER A 237 -17.67 0.05 32.17
N THR A 238 -17.72 1.27 32.70
CA THR A 238 -18.97 1.95 33.06
C THR A 238 -19.43 2.98 32.03
N ASP A 239 -18.61 3.28 31.02
CA ASP A 239 -18.85 4.39 30.08
C ASP A 239 -18.44 4.07 28.62
N LEU A 240 -18.03 2.83 28.31
CA LEU A 240 -17.46 2.36 27.04
C LEU A 240 -16.11 2.97 26.63
N VAL A 241 -15.69 4.04 27.28
CA VAL A 241 -14.48 4.79 26.95
C VAL A 241 -13.31 4.25 27.78
N HIS A 242 -13.47 4.21 29.09
CA HIS A 242 -12.45 3.78 30.04
C HIS A 242 -12.70 2.32 30.41
N TRP A 243 -11.73 1.47 30.09
CA TRP A 243 -11.77 0.05 30.39
C TRP A 243 -10.90 -0.27 31.61
N GLY A 244 -11.41 -1.12 32.50
CA GLY A 244 -10.68 -1.60 33.67
C GLY A 244 -9.53 -2.53 33.32
N GLN A 245 -8.93 -3.14 34.33
CA GLN A 245 -7.84 -4.11 34.13
C GLN A 245 -8.33 -5.36 33.40
N GLN A 246 -7.45 -5.90 32.54
CA GLN A 246 -7.62 -7.20 31.89
C GLN A 246 -7.75 -8.31 32.93
N ARG A 247 -8.71 -9.22 32.75
CA ARG A 247 -8.85 -10.45 33.54
C ARG A 247 -8.63 -11.66 32.63
N HIS A 248 -7.61 -12.45 32.95
CA HIS A 248 -7.30 -13.72 32.30
C HIS A 248 -7.96 -14.88 33.06
N VAL A 249 -9.16 -15.29 32.65
CA VAL A 249 -10.01 -16.19 33.44
C VAL A 249 -10.08 -17.57 32.81
N ARG A 250 -9.65 -18.61 33.54
CA ARG A 250 -9.77 -20.00 33.08
C ARG A 250 -11.24 -20.43 33.17
N VAL A 251 -11.84 -20.76 32.03
CA VAL A 251 -13.25 -21.20 31.98
C VAL A 251 -13.43 -22.63 31.53
N ASN A 252 -12.40 -23.24 30.93
CA ASN A 252 -12.54 -24.52 30.23
C ASN A 252 -11.96 -25.72 30.99
N LEU A 253 -12.40 -26.92 30.60
CA LEU A 253 -12.07 -28.19 31.23
C LEU A 253 -10.60 -28.58 30.98
N PRO A 254 -9.98 -29.40 31.85
CA PRO A 254 -8.63 -29.91 31.60
C PRO A 254 -8.49 -30.74 30.31
N ASN A 255 -9.55 -31.41 29.87
CA ASN A 255 -9.59 -32.24 28.66
C ASN A 255 -10.18 -31.50 27.43
N ALA A 256 -10.36 -30.19 27.51
CA ALA A 256 -10.76 -29.36 26.38
C ALA A 256 -9.54 -28.95 25.55
N GLY A 257 -9.70 -28.75 24.24
CA GLY A 257 -8.61 -28.38 23.34
C GLY A 257 -8.42 -26.88 23.14
N MET A 258 -9.48 -26.06 23.28
CA MET A 258 -9.42 -24.61 23.09
C MET A 258 -10.69 -23.90 23.59
N THR A 259 -10.65 -22.57 23.76
CA THR A 259 -11.79 -21.72 24.14
C THR A 259 -11.96 -20.58 23.13
N TRP A 260 -12.74 -20.80 22.06
CA TRP A 260 -12.86 -19.84 20.95
C TRP A 260 -14.24 -19.17 20.87
N ALA A 261 -14.28 -17.95 20.32
CA ALA A 261 -15.48 -17.18 20.05
C ALA A 261 -16.46 -17.10 21.23
N PRO A 262 -16.05 -16.52 22.38
CA PRO A 262 -16.91 -16.42 23.54
C PRO A 262 -18.00 -15.37 23.35
N GLU A 263 -19.26 -15.74 23.59
CA GLU A 263 -20.37 -14.80 23.71
C GLU A 263 -21.16 -15.04 25.00
N ALA A 264 -21.97 -14.06 25.39
CA ALA A 264 -22.76 -14.13 26.62
C ALA A 264 -24.19 -13.61 26.45
N SER A 265 -25.14 -14.22 27.15
CA SER A 265 -26.55 -13.81 27.15
C SER A 265 -27.13 -13.89 28.55
N TYR A 266 -27.83 -12.84 28.99
CA TYR A 266 -28.44 -12.80 30.31
C TYR A 266 -29.74 -13.61 30.36
N ASP A 267 -29.82 -14.57 31.29
CA ASP A 267 -31.01 -15.35 31.58
C ASP A 267 -31.68 -14.84 32.86
N PRO A 268 -32.80 -14.10 32.76
CA PRO A 268 -33.51 -13.57 33.93
C PRO A 268 -34.14 -14.68 34.79
N SER A 269 -34.29 -15.92 34.29
CA SER A 269 -34.85 -17.03 35.07
C SER A 269 -33.95 -17.47 36.23
N ILE A 270 -32.64 -17.28 36.09
CA ILE A 270 -31.61 -17.60 37.10
C ILE A 270 -30.86 -16.37 37.60
N GLY A 271 -31.10 -15.21 36.97
CA GLY A 271 -30.44 -13.95 37.31
C GLY A 271 -28.93 -14.02 37.09
N ALA A 272 -28.52 -14.56 35.93
CA ALA A 272 -27.11 -14.80 35.60
C ALA A 272 -26.90 -14.79 34.07
N TYR A 273 -25.64 -14.65 33.66
CA TYR A 273 -25.21 -14.74 32.28
C TYR A 273 -24.87 -16.18 31.93
N VAL A 274 -25.39 -16.65 30.80
CA VAL A 274 -24.96 -17.88 30.13
C VAL A 274 -23.87 -17.45 29.16
N VAL A 275 -22.64 -17.91 29.38
CA VAL A 275 -21.48 -17.66 28.54
C VAL A 275 -21.18 -18.93 27.77
N TYR A 276 -20.98 -18.83 26.46
CA TYR A 276 -20.81 -19.98 25.58
C TYR A 276 -19.70 -19.75 24.56
N TRP A 277 -19.01 -20.81 24.19
CA TRP A 277 -17.81 -20.77 23.33
C TRP A 277 -17.61 -22.12 22.63
N THR A 278 -16.78 -22.14 21.60
CA THR A 278 -16.39 -23.35 20.88
C THR A 278 -15.23 -24.07 21.56
N SER A 279 -15.32 -25.40 21.68
CA SER A 279 -14.25 -26.26 22.15
C SER A 279 -14.30 -27.67 21.55
N THR A 280 -13.14 -28.29 21.35
CA THR A 280 -13.02 -29.73 21.09
C THR A 280 -12.79 -30.44 22.42
N LEU A 281 -13.51 -31.55 22.70
CA LEU A 281 -13.29 -32.33 23.92
C LEU A 281 -12.57 -33.65 23.64
N TYR A 282 -11.74 -34.06 24.59
CA TYR A 282 -10.99 -35.30 24.55
C TYR A 282 -11.38 -36.21 25.72
N LYS A 283 -11.16 -37.51 25.57
CA LYS A 283 -11.39 -38.49 26.64
C LYS A 283 -10.28 -38.47 27.70
N ASP A 284 -9.14 -37.87 27.36
CA ASP A 284 -7.95 -37.75 28.21
C ASP A 284 -7.44 -36.30 28.24
N ALA A 285 -6.76 -35.94 29.32
CA ALA A 285 -6.18 -34.60 29.51
C ALA A 285 -4.91 -34.35 28.69
N ALA A 286 -4.35 -35.38 28.03
CA ALA A 286 -3.21 -35.23 27.10
C ALA A 286 -3.68 -35.00 25.65
N HIS A 287 -5.00 -34.88 25.45
CA HIS A 287 -5.68 -34.61 24.18
C HIS A 287 -5.31 -35.59 23.06
N LYS A 288 -5.18 -36.89 23.39
CA LYS A 288 -4.83 -37.93 22.41
C LYS A 288 -6.03 -38.62 21.79
N ILE A 289 -7.14 -38.68 22.51
CA ILE A 289 -8.33 -39.43 22.09
C ILE A 289 -9.52 -38.45 22.02
N PRO A 290 -9.91 -37.98 20.83
CA PRO A 290 -11.10 -37.14 20.67
C PRO A 290 -12.36 -37.83 21.24
N ASP A 291 -13.30 -37.04 21.76
CA ASP A 291 -14.59 -37.55 22.24
C ASP A 291 -15.49 -38.09 21.11
N GLY A 292 -15.14 -37.75 19.85
CA GLY A 292 -15.83 -38.15 18.64
C GLY A 292 -16.94 -37.20 18.20
N ASN A 293 -17.08 -36.01 18.78
CA ASN A 293 -18.11 -35.03 18.41
C ASN A 293 -17.57 -33.85 17.57
N GLY A 294 -16.25 -33.79 17.35
CA GLY A 294 -15.58 -32.64 16.75
C GLY A 294 -15.67 -31.40 17.67
N PRO A 295 -15.39 -30.20 17.14
CA PRO A 295 -15.69 -28.95 17.84
C PRO A 295 -17.19 -28.84 18.18
N GLN A 296 -17.49 -28.41 19.41
CA GLN A 296 -18.86 -28.25 19.93
C GLN A 296 -18.97 -26.99 20.80
N ILE A 297 -20.19 -26.56 21.09
CA ILE A 297 -20.43 -25.35 21.89
C ILE A 297 -20.60 -25.75 23.35
N LEU A 298 -19.71 -25.24 24.21
CA LEU A 298 -19.80 -25.36 25.67
C LEU A 298 -20.51 -24.15 26.24
N SER A 299 -21.05 -24.29 27.45
CA SER A 299 -21.61 -23.16 28.20
C SER A 299 -21.27 -23.25 29.68
N ALA A 300 -21.10 -22.09 30.30
CA ALA A 300 -21.00 -21.91 31.74
C ALA A 300 -21.89 -20.72 32.18
N VAL A 301 -22.18 -20.65 33.48
CA VAL A 301 -22.97 -19.57 34.06
C VAL A 301 -22.08 -18.69 34.95
N THR A 302 -22.22 -17.38 34.83
CA THR A 302 -21.56 -16.38 35.69
C THR A 302 -22.50 -15.24 36.05
N ARG A 303 -22.19 -14.50 37.12
CA ARG A 303 -22.89 -13.26 37.50
C ARG A 303 -22.01 -12.02 37.45
N ASP A 304 -20.71 -12.21 37.50
CA ASP A 304 -19.70 -11.18 37.72
C ASP A 304 -18.56 -11.24 36.70
N PHE A 305 -18.59 -12.21 35.77
CA PHE A 305 -17.52 -12.49 34.81
C PHE A 305 -16.15 -12.71 35.47
N ARG A 306 -16.17 -13.23 36.71
CA ARG A 306 -14.99 -13.69 37.47
C ARG A 306 -15.15 -15.16 37.81
N HIS A 307 -16.34 -15.53 38.30
CA HIS A 307 -16.66 -16.87 38.73
C HIS A 307 -17.58 -17.53 37.73
N PHE A 308 -17.14 -18.67 37.21
CA PHE A 308 -17.89 -19.47 36.25
C PHE A 308 -18.21 -20.82 36.86
N THR A 309 -19.42 -21.32 36.61
CA THR A 309 -19.69 -22.73 36.87
C THR A 309 -18.80 -23.60 35.96
N PRO A 310 -18.47 -24.84 36.36
CA PRO A 310 -17.86 -25.79 35.43
C PRO A 310 -18.66 -25.87 34.13
N PRO A 311 -18.01 -25.79 32.95
CA PRO A 311 -18.73 -25.76 31.70
C PRO A 311 -19.30 -27.12 31.34
N THR A 312 -20.42 -27.10 30.62
CA THR A 312 -21.07 -28.30 30.08
C THR A 312 -21.35 -28.11 28.59
N PRO A 313 -21.30 -29.18 27.76
CA PRO A 313 -21.73 -29.11 26.37
C PRO A 313 -23.16 -28.57 26.27
N TRP A 314 -23.35 -27.47 25.55
CA TRP A 314 -24.65 -26.85 25.32
C TRP A 314 -25.34 -27.49 24.11
N PHE A 315 -24.62 -27.65 23.00
CA PHE A 315 -25.05 -28.41 21.83
C PHE A 315 -23.86 -28.81 20.95
N LYS A 316 -24.01 -29.91 20.21
CA LYS A 316 -23.00 -30.49 19.31
C LYS A 316 -23.61 -30.95 17.98
N SER A 317 -22.76 -31.28 17.01
CA SER A 317 -23.18 -31.68 15.64
C SER A 317 -24.16 -32.85 15.63
N THR A 318 -24.00 -33.84 16.51
CA THR A 318 -24.91 -34.99 16.60
C THR A 318 -26.33 -34.64 17.04
N ASP A 319 -26.51 -33.48 17.67
CA ASP A 319 -27.82 -33.01 18.12
C ASP A 319 -28.60 -32.33 16.97
N VAL A 320 -27.94 -32.10 15.83
CA VAL A 320 -28.50 -31.42 14.66
C VAL A 320 -28.69 -32.44 13.52
N PRO A 321 -29.93 -32.79 13.17
CA PRO A 321 -30.20 -33.71 12.05
C PRO A 321 -29.55 -33.24 10.75
N GLY A 322 -28.81 -34.11 10.04
CA GLY A 322 -28.17 -33.75 8.77
C GLY A 322 -26.84 -32.99 8.89
N ALA A 323 -26.28 -32.82 10.08
CA ALA A 323 -24.94 -32.28 10.27
C ALA A 323 -23.85 -33.37 10.13
N VAL A 324 -22.67 -32.99 9.62
CA VAL A 324 -21.50 -33.89 9.53
C VAL A 324 -20.83 -33.97 10.89
N LYS A 325 -21.00 -35.13 11.56
CA LYS A 325 -20.51 -35.38 12.92
C LYS A 325 -19.03 -35.00 13.12
N ASP A 326 -18.14 -35.55 12.30
CA ASP A 326 -16.68 -35.40 12.47
C ASP A 326 -16.15 -33.99 12.16
N ARG A 327 -16.96 -33.15 11.51
CA ARG A 327 -16.61 -31.74 11.22
C ARG A 327 -17.05 -30.78 12.33
N GLY A 328 -17.90 -31.22 13.25
CA GLY A 328 -18.36 -30.42 14.39
C GLY A 328 -19.12 -29.15 14.01
N MET A 329 -19.10 -28.18 14.92
CA MET A 329 -19.69 -26.84 14.76
C MET A 329 -18.87 -25.82 15.56
N ILE A 330 -18.82 -24.58 15.06
CA ILE A 330 -18.10 -23.48 15.67
C ILE A 330 -18.92 -22.19 15.62
N ASP A 331 -18.52 -21.21 16.42
CA ASP A 331 -18.98 -19.82 16.39
C ASP A 331 -20.50 -19.68 16.53
N ALA A 332 -20.98 -19.61 17.77
CA ALA A 332 -22.40 -19.40 18.05
C ALA A 332 -22.67 -17.97 18.50
N THR A 333 -23.76 -17.38 18.00
CA THR A 333 -24.32 -16.12 18.52
C THR A 333 -25.82 -16.26 18.80
N VAL A 334 -26.32 -15.55 19.81
CA VAL A 334 -27.74 -15.59 20.22
C VAL A 334 -28.40 -14.21 20.14
N LEU A 335 -29.49 -14.14 19.38
CA LEU A 335 -30.41 -13.01 19.33
C LEU A 335 -31.70 -13.34 20.09
N LYS A 336 -32.05 -12.54 21.10
CA LYS A 336 -33.36 -12.59 21.75
C LYS A 336 -34.34 -11.64 21.07
N ASP A 337 -35.52 -12.14 20.69
CA ASP A 337 -36.62 -11.30 20.19
C ASP A 337 -37.95 -11.78 20.79
N GLY A 338 -38.57 -10.93 21.62
CA GLY A 338 -39.71 -11.31 22.46
C GLY A 338 -39.36 -12.46 23.41
N ASP A 339 -40.20 -13.50 23.44
CA ASP A 339 -40.03 -14.69 24.27
C ASP A 339 -39.22 -15.81 23.58
N ARG A 340 -38.57 -15.50 22.45
CA ARG A 340 -37.79 -16.47 21.66
C ARG A 340 -36.32 -16.08 21.61
N TYR A 341 -35.48 -17.10 21.59
CA TYR A 341 -34.04 -17.02 21.34
C TYR A 341 -33.77 -17.65 19.98
N TYR A 342 -33.05 -16.92 19.12
CA TYR A 342 -32.52 -17.41 17.87
C TYR A 342 -31.02 -17.59 18.04
N ARG A 343 -30.50 -18.75 17.68
CA ARG A 343 -29.05 -18.96 17.62
C ARG A 343 -28.60 -19.20 16.19
N PHE A 344 -27.47 -18.62 15.85
CA PHE A 344 -26.82 -18.76 14.55
C PHE A 344 -25.45 -19.40 14.76
N THR A 345 -25.12 -20.43 13.99
CA THR A 345 -23.90 -21.23 14.24
C THR A 345 -23.32 -21.75 12.94
N LYS A 346 -21.99 -21.74 12.78
CA LYS A 346 -21.32 -22.36 11.63
C LYS A 346 -21.32 -23.88 11.78
N ILE A 347 -21.79 -24.56 10.73
CA ILE A 347 -21.89 -26.01 10.69
C ILE A 347 -21.58 -26.55 9.28
N THR A 348 -21.15 -27.80 9.21
CA THR A 348 -21.08 -28.55 7.95
C THR A 348 -22.28 -29.48 7.85
N ASP A 349 -23.06 -29.37 6.78
CA ASP A 349 -24.21 -30.23 6.50
C ASP A 349 -23.84 -31.40 5.56
N THR A 350 -24.54 -32.53 5.68
CA THR A 350 -24.29 -33.73 4.89
C THR A 350 -24.71 -33.58 3.42
N ASP A 351 -25.76 -32.80 3.16
CA ASP A 351 -26.31 -32.58 1.81
C ASP A 351 -26.90 -31.16 1.66
N GLY A 352 -26.82 -30.59 0.46
CA GLY A 352 -27.53 -29.37 0.07
C GLY A 352 -26.82 -28.03 0.33
N CYS A 353 -25.66 -28.02 0.99
CA CYS A 353 -24.82 -26.84 1.19
C CYS A 353 -23.47 -26.99 0.47
N PRO A 354 -23.05 -26.04 -0.40
CA PRO A 354 -21.77 -26.14 -1.10
C PRO A 354 -20.51 -26.12 -0.20
N SER A 355 -20.63 -25.62 1.04
CA SER A 355 -19.57 -25.61 2.06
C SER A 355 -20.18 -25.52 3.45
N ALA A 356 -19.35 -25.54 4.50
CA ALA A 356 -19.76 -25.13 5.83
C ALA A 356 -20.34 -23.69 5.79
N ASP A 357 -21.40 -23.45 6.55
CA ASP A 357 -22.13 -22.17 6.54
C ASP A 357 -23.01 -22.05 7.79
N ILE A 358 -23.76 -20.96 7.90
CA ILE A 358 -24.56 -20.62 9.07
C ILE A 358 -25.92 -21.34 9.07
N LEU A 359 -26.17 -22.05 10.17
CA LEU A 359 -27.45 -22.63 10.59
C LEU A 359 -28.18 -21.68 11.54
N ALA A 360 -29.50 -21.55 11.41
CA ALA A 360 -30.34 -20.84 12.37
C ALA A 360 -31.31 -21.79 13.09
N GLN A 361 -31.37 -21.69 14.42
CA GLN A 361 -32.32 -22.42 15.26
C GLN A 361 -33.07 -21.46 16.20
N VAL A 362 -34.27 -21.83 16.63
CA VAL A 362 -35.10 -21.06 17.55
C VAL A 362 -35.57 -21.90 18.74
N SER A 363 -35.61 -21.30 19.93
CA SER A 363 -36.17 -21.90 21.15
C SER A 363 -36.82 -20.84 22.05
N SER A 364 -37.71 -21.25 22.95
CA SER A 364 -38.19 -20.41 24.06
C SER A 364 -37.27 -20.46 25.29
N SER A 365 -36.25 -21.34 25.28
CA SER A 365 -35.33 -21.51 26.41
C SER A 365 -33.88 -21.41 25.94
N LEU A 366 -33.19 -20.37 26.39
CA LEU A 366 -31.76 -20.16 26.12
C LEU A 366 -30.92 -21.37 26.57
N ARG A 367 -31.20 -21.91 27.75
CA ARG A 367 -30.44 -23.01 28.36
C ARG A 367 -30.88 -24.41 27.94
N ALA A 368 -31.80 -24.55 26.99
CA ALA A 368 -32.14 -25.87 26.46
C ALA A 368 -30.91 -26.49 25.79
N THR A 369 -30.62 -27.75 26.09
CA THR A 369 -29.54 -28.52 25.47
C THR A 369 -29.92 -28.91 24.04
N GLY A 370 -28.93 -29.14 23.19
CA GLY A 370 -29.15 -29.55 21.79
C GLY A 370 -30.02 -30.80 21.64
N ASP A 371 -29.78 -31.80 22.47
CA ASP A 371 -30.48 -33.10 22.48
C ASP A 371 -31.92 -33.05 23.02
N SER A 372 -32.32 -31.94 23.65
CA SER A 372 -33.67 -31.80 24.23
C SER A 372 -34.79 -31.69 23.18
N GLY A 373 -34.45 -31.45 21.91
CA GLY A 373 -35.40 -31.16 20.82
C GLY A 373 -36.07 -29.78 20.91
N ALA A 374 -35.75 -28.97 21.92
CA ALA A 374 -36.35 -27.65 22.11
C ALA A 374 -35.80 -26.56 21.17
N TRP A 375 -34.67 -26.82 20.48
CA TRP A 375 -34.11 -25.96 19.44
C TRP A 375 -34.55 -26.42 18.06
N ARG A 376 -35.50 -25.71 17.47
CA ARG A 376 -36.02 -26.03 16.14
C ARG A 376 -35.22 -25.30 15.06
N ILE A 377 -34.80 -26.03 14.02
CA ILE A 377 -34.15 -25.44 12.84
C ILE A 377 -35.16 -24.55 12.10
N VAL A 378 -34.74 -23.33 11.77
CA VAL A 378 -35.53 -22.36 10.97
C VAL A 378 -34.89 -22.04 9.64
N ASP A 379 -33.56 -22.13 9.53
CA ASP A 379 -32.87 -21.90 8.27
C ASP A 379 -31.47 -22.52 8.22
N ARG A 380 -30.92 -22.71 7.01
CA ARG A 380 -29.62 -23.35 6.72
C ARG A 380 -28.93 -22.68 5.54
N CYS A 381 -27.62 -22.85 5.38
CA CYS A 381 -26.87 -22.28 4.25
C CYS A 381 -27.18 -20.79 4.05
N ILE A 382 -27.21 -20.04 5.15
CA ILE A 382 -27.69 -18.66 5.13
C ILE A 382 -26.78 -17.79 4.26
N GLY A 383 -25.46 -17.84 4.45
CA GLY A 383 -24.51 -17.06 3.66
C GLY A 383 -24.53 -17.46 2.20
N ARG A 384 -24.38 -18.76 1.91
CA ARG A 384 -24.34 -19.31 0.55
C ARG A 384 -25.59 -18.98 -0.26
N ARG A 385 -26.79 -19.09 0.34
CA ARG A 385 -28.04 -18.71 -0.36
C ARG A 385 -28.24 -17.21 -0.48
N ALA A 386 -27.63 -16.41 0.40
CA ALA A 386 -27.61 -14.95 0.27
C ALA A 386 -26.57 -14.45 -0.75
N GLY A 387 -25.66 -15.32 -1.22
CA GLY A 387 -24.65 -15.02 -2.23
C GLY A 387 -23.24 -14.79 -1.69
N THR A 388 -22.95 -15.18 -0.44
CA THR A 388 -21.59 -15.08 0.11
C THR A 388 -20.70 -16.26 -0.31
N PRO A 389 -19.37 -16.10 -0.23
CA PRO A 389 -18.42 -17.21 -0.09
C PRO A 389 -18.68 -18.06 1.16
N GLU A 390 -17.78 -18.98 1.48
CA GLU A 390 -17.77 -19.62 2.79
C GLU A 390 -17.56 -18.56 3.88
N VAL A 391 -18.32 -18.64 4.96
CA VAL A 391 -18.33 -17.63 6.03
C VAL A 391 -18.40 -18.29 7.42
N GLU A 392 -18.00 -17.56 8.44
CA GLU A 392 -18.04 -17.95 9.85
C GLU A 392 -18.36 -16.78 10.78
N GLY A 393 -18.18 -16.94 12.09
CA GLY A 393 -18.30 -15.85 13.05
C GLY A 393 -19.57 -15.00 12.94
N PRO A 394 -20.78 -15.59 13.00
CA PRO A 394 -22.01 -14.82 12.89
C PRO A 394 -22.15 -13.81 14.05
N THR A 395 -22.57 -12.59 13.77
CA THR A 395 -23.08 -11.64 14.79
C THR A 395 -24.49 -11.21 14.44
N ALA A 396 -25.43 -11.41 15.37
CA ALA A 396 -26.85 -11.18 15.13
C ALA A 396 -27.41 -10.09 16.06
N PHE A 397 -28.07 -9.09 15.49
CA PHE A 397 -28.67 -8.01 16.27
C PHE A 397 -29.95 -7.45 15.64
N ARG A 398 -30.79 -6.85 16.48
CA ARG A 398 -31.99 -6.13 16.06
C ARG A 398 -31.62 -4.68 15.79
N ALA A 399 -32.19 -4.12 14.72
CA ALA A 399 -32.05 -2.71 14.41
C ALA A 399 -32.71 -1.84 15.50
N ASN A 400 -32.08 -0.72 15.82
CA ASN A 400 -32.60 0.32 16.70
C ASN A 400 -33.96 0.84 16.19
N PRO A 401 -34.85 1.31 17.08
CA PRO A 401 -36.02 2.05 16.66
C PRO A 401 -35.64 3.22 15.75
N GLY A 402 -36.26 3.31 14.57
CA GLY A 402 -35.98 4.37 13.59
C GLY A 402 -34.63 4.24 12.87
N ASP A 403 -34.05 3.05 12.79
CA ASP A 403 -32.82 2.82 12.02
C ASP A 403 -33.01 3.15 10.52
N ALA A 404 -32.08 3.94 9.97
CA ALA A 404 -32.16 4.46 8.60
C ALA A 404 -31.80 3.45 7.50
N SER A 405 -31.26 2.28 7.85
CA SER A 405 -30.94 1.20 6.89
C SER A 405 -32.17 0.52 6.30
N GLY A 406 -33.34 0.67 6.93
CA GLY A 406 -34.62 0.13 6.47
C GLY A 406 -34.89 -1.33 6.86
N PHE A 407 -33.94 -2.06 7.46
CA PHE A 407 -34.13 -3.45 7.88
C PHE A 407 -34.43 -3.56 9.38
N ARG A 408 -34.98 -4.71 9.80
CA ARG A 408 -35.33 -4.95 11.21
C ARG A 408 -34.31 -5.81 11.95
N TYR A 409 -33.67 -6.73 11.25
CA TYR A 409 -32.70 -7.67 11.80
C TYR A 409 -31.47 -7.78 10.91
N PHE A 410 -30.31 -7.92 11.54
CA PHE A 410 -29.03 -8.12 10.89
C PHE A 410 -28.38 -9.41 11.38
N LEU A 411 -27.72 -10.09 10.46
CA LEU A 411 -26.82 -11.20 10.70
C LEU A 411 -25.58 -10.94 9.85
N TRP A 412 -24.51 -10.47 10.46
CA TRP A 412 -23.26 -10.31 9.72
C TRP A 412 -22.45 -11.59 9.84
N VAL A 413 -21.76 -11.95 8.76
CA VAL A 413 -20.99 -13.18 8.64
C VAL A 413 -19.58 -12.88 8.16
N ASP A 414 -18.55 -13.43 8.80
CA ASP A 414 -17.14 -13.17 8.49
C ASP A 414 -16.67 -14.05 7.34
N ASN A 415 -16.29 -13.42 6.23
CA ASN A 415 -15.54 -14.08 5.16
C ASN A 415 -14.05 -14.11 5.55
N TYR A 416 -13.70 -14.97 6.51
CA TYR A 416 -12.40 -15.05 7.20
C TYR A 416 -11.17 -15.10 6.27
N GLY A 417 -11.29 -15.64 5.05
CA GLY A 417 -10.23 -15.65 4.03
C GLY A 417 -10.26 -14.49 3.02
N GLY A 418 -11.27 -13.62 3.08
CA GLY A 418 -11.55 -12.56 2.11
C GLY A 418 -11.74 -11.18 2.75
N VAL A 419 -12.89 -10.55 2.50
CA VAL A 419 -13.13 -9.11 2.79
C VAL A 419 -13.43 -8.76 4.25
N GLY A 420 -13.54 -9.75 5.15
CA GLY A 420 -14.07 -9.56 6.50
C GLY A 420 -15.59 -9.74 6.55
N TYR A 421 -16.25 -9.06 7.49
CA TYR A 421 -17.70 -9.13 7.63
C TYR A 421 -18.48 -8.72 6.39
N ILE A 422 -19.48 -9.53 6.05
CA ILE A 422 -20.51 -9.25 5.07
C ILE A 422 -21.85 -9.12 5.81
N PRO A 423 -22.54 -7.97 5.75
CA PRO A 423 -23.83 -7.81 6.40
C PRO A 423 -24.92 -8.53 5.62
N LEU A 424 -25.67 -9.39 6.29
CA LEU A 424 -26.97 -9.88 5.83
C LEU A 424 -28.06 -9.18 6.63
N ALA A 425 -29.16 -8.84 5.96
CA ALA A 425 -30.28 -8.15 6.57
C ALA A 425 -31.62 -8.75 6.19
N THR A 426 -32.61 -8.62 7.07
CA THR A 426 -33.99 -9.06 6.84
C THR A 426 -35.01 -8.23 7.63
N HIS A 427 -36.28 -8.29 7.23
CA HIS A 427 -37.38 -7.60 7.93
C HIS A 427 -38.13 -8.52 8.91
N SER A 428 -37.97 -9.84 8.82
CA SER A 428 -38.67 -10.81 9.67
C SER A 428 -37.81 -12.05 9.94
N LEU A 429 -37.95 -12.61 11.14
CA LEU A 429 -37.36 -13.89 11.54
C LEU A 429 -38.39 -15.05 11.51
N ASP A 430 -39.62 -14.78 11.05
CA ASP A 430 -40.66 -15.80 10.98
C ASP A 430 -40.53 -16.68 9.73
N GLY A 431 -40.76 -17.99 9.91
CA GLY A 431 -40.72 -18.96 8.83
C GLY A 431 -39.31 -19.17 8.25
N LYS A 432 -39.23 -19.32 6.92
CA LYS A 432 -37.96 -19.39 6.20
C LYS A 432 -37.43 -17.97 5.99
N ILE A 433 -36.30 -17.66 6.62
CA ILE A 433 -35.77 -16.29 6.68
C ILE A 433 -35.16 -15.91 5.33
N LYS A 434 -35.60 -14.78 4.77
CA LYS A 434 -35.00 -14.22 3.55
C LYS A 434 -33.89 -13.25 3.93
N TRP A 435 -32.67 -13.75 3.94
CA TRP A 435 -31.46 -12.95 4.11
C TRP A 435 -31.05 -12.33 2.77
N THR A 436 -30.70 -11.05 2.80
CA THR A 436 -30.18 -10.33 1.64
C THR A 436 -28.94 -9.54 2.01
N ILE A 437 -27.96 -9.49 1.12
CA ILE A 437 -26.83 -8.56 1.22
C ILE A 437 -27.34 -7.17 0.83
N PRO A 438 -27.30 -6.15 1.72
CA PRO A 438 -27.67 -4.79 1.37
C PRO A 438 -26.78 -4.24 0.24
N ARG A 439 -27.36 -3.48 -0.70
CA ARG A 439 -26.63 -2.96 -1.87
C ARG A 439 -25.58 -1.88 -1.54
N GLY A 440 -25.69 -1.26 -0.36
CA GLY A 440 -24.78 -0.22 0.10
C GLY A 440 -24.54 -0.33 1.59
N PHE A 441 -23.29 -0.61 1.96
CA PHE A 441 -22.81 -0.61 3.33
C PHE A 441 -21.35 -0.18 3.36
N HIS A 442 -20.93 0.44 4.46
CA HIS A 442 -19.56 0.88 4.70
C HIS A 442 -19.14 0.38 6.08
N LEU A 443 -18.30 -0.66 6.09
CA LEU A 443 -17.70 -1.24 7.31
C LEU A 443 -16.23 -0.83 7.41
N PRO A 444 -15.61 -0.92 8.61
CA PRO A 444 -14.15 -0.83 8.74
C PRO A 444 -13.41 -1.78 7.78
N ARG A 445 -12.13 -1.53 7.49
CA ARG A 445 -11.36 -2.37 6.57
C ARG A 445 -11.06 -3.74 7.21
N SER A 446 -11.50 -4.81 6.54
CA SER A 446 -11.33 -6.22 6.96
C SER A 446 -11.70 -6.49 8.42
N PRO A 447 -12.90 -6.11 8.89
CA PRO A 447 -13.29 -6.40 10.24
C PRO A 447 -13.60 -7.89 10.35
N ARG A 448 -12.96 -8.56 11.30
CA ARG A 448 -13.09 -9.99 11.57
C ARG A 448 -13.93 -10.23 12.81
N HIS A 449 -14.62 -11.35 12.78
CA HIS A 449 -15.38 -12.00 13.84
C HIS A 449 -15.45 -11.19 15.13
N GLY A 450 -16.56 -10.49 15.37
CA GLY A 450 -16.72 -9.46 16.39
C GLY A 450 -18.19 -9.06 16.57
N THR A 451 -18.50 -8.11 17.45
CA THR A 451 -19.89 -7.88 17.89
C THR A 451 -20.36 -6.45 17.74
N VAL A 452 -21.60 -6.28 17.27
CA VAL A 452 -22.32 -5.01 17.19
C VAL A 452 -23.23 -4.84 18.41
N LEU A 453 -23.05 -3.77 19.17
CA LEU A 453 -23.86 -3.42 20.34
C LEU A 453 -24.63 -2.11 20.11
N PRO A 454 -25.97 -2.11 20.27
CA PRO A 454 -26.78 -0.90 20.35
C PRO A 454 -26.37 0.01 21.51
N ILE A 455 -26.15 1.29 21.21
CA ILE A 455 -25.78 2.33 22.19
C ILE A 455 -26.62 3.59 21.98
N THR A 456 -26.62 4.46 22.98
CA THR A 456 -27.23 5.78 22.90
C THR A 456 -26.35 6.73 22.09
N ALA A 457 -26.95 7.79 21.54
CA ALA A 457 -26.18 8.87 20.91
C ALA A 457 -25.13 9.47 21.88
N ALA A 458 -25.48 9.66 23.15
CA ALA A 458 -24.54 10.22 24.15
C ALA A 458 -23.31 9.33 24.37
N GLU A 459 -23.49 8.01 24.40
CA GLU A 459 -22.36 7.07 24.50
C GLU A 459 -21.50 7.07 23.23
N ARG A 460 -22.14 7.14 22.05
CA ARG A 460 -21.43 7.28 20.76
C ARG A 460 -20.64 8.58 20.70
N ASP A 461 -21.22 9.68 21.15
CA ASP A 461 -20.59 10.99 21.14
C ASP A 461 -19.45 11.05 22.16
N ALA A 462 -19.56 10.38 23.31
CA ALA A 462 -18.47 10.24 24.28
C ALA A 462 -17.30 9.42 23.71
N LEU A 463 -17.59 8.30 23.04
CA LEU A 463 -16.59 7.49 22.34
C LEU A 463 -15.86 8.30 21.26
N VAL A 464 -16.62 9.03 20.42
CA VAL A 464 -16.05 9.91 19.38
C VAL A 464 -15.23 11.03 20.02
N ALA A 465 -15.75 11.71 21.04
CA ALA A 465 -15.05 12.82 21.69
C ALA A 465 -13.72 12.39 22.33
N HIS A 466 -13.61 11.15 22.80
CA HIS A 466 -12.38 10.63 23.40
C HIS A 466 -11.41 10.09 22.35
N TRP A 467 -11.88 9.23 21.44
CA TRP A 467 -11.02 8.47 20.52
C TRP A 467 -10.82 9.15 19.17
N ASN A 468 -11.76 10.00 18.76
CA ASN A 468 -11.68 10.80 17.54
C ASN A 468 -12.04 12.25 17.87
N PRO A 469 -11.37 12.88 18.86
CA PRO A 469 -11.73 14.21 19.30
C PRO A 469 -11.79 15.11 18.08
N ALA A 470 -12.98 15.66 17.82
CA ALA A 470 -13.11 16.69 16.81
C ALA A 470 -12.10 17.78 17.19
N PRO A 471 -11.23 18.23 16.28
CA PRO A 471 -10.45 19.44 16.52
C PRO A 471 -11.48 20.53 16.81
N SER A 472 -11.56 20.95 18.08
CA SER A 472 -12.58 21.82 18.68
C SER A 472 -13.50 22.52 17.66
N GLN A 473 -14.71 21.99 17.45
CA GLN A 473 -15.78 22.75 16.81
C GLN A 473 -16.38 23.70 17.85
N ALA A 474 -15.78 24.87 17.99
CA ALA A 474 -16.43 26.02 18.61
C ALA A 474 -15.89 27.29 17.95
N GLN A 475 -16.80 28.03 17.31
CA GLN A 475 -16.60 29.38 16.73
C GLN A 475 -15.78 29.38 15.43
N GLY A 476 -16.08 30.31 14.52
CA GLY A 476 -15.46 30.38 13.18
C GLY A 476 -13.95 30.22 13.28
N ALA A 477 -13.35 29.45 12.35
CA ALA A 477 -11.92 29.11 12.39
C ALA A 477 -11.12 30.33 12.81
N SER A 478 -10.41 30.21 13.94
CA SER A 478 -9.69 31.33 14.51
C SER A 478 -8.65 31.80 13.50
N LEU A 479 -8.29 33.09 13.53
CA LEU A 479 -7.21 33.62 12.68
C LEU A 479 -5.90 32.81 12.82
N THR A 480 -5.68 32.19 13.98
CA THR A 480 -4.54 31.31 14.29
C THR A 480 -4.62 29.93 13.64
N ASP A 481 -5.82 29.40 13.37
CA ASP A 481 -6.01 28.12 12.67
C ASP A 481 -5.63 28.18 11.20
N ARG A 482 -5.76 29.37 10.57
CA ARG A 482 -5.43 29.60 9.16
C ARG A 482 -4.06 30.23 8.95
N TRP A 483 -3.29 30.45 10.02
CA TRP A 483 -1.98 31.09 9.97
C TRP A 483 -0.87 30.03 10.07
N VAL A 484 -0.10 29.87 9.01
CA VAL A 484 0.94 28.83 8.91
C VAL A 484 2.22 29.41 8.33
N VAL A 485 3.36 28.90 8.80
CA VAL A 485 4.68 29.19 8.23
C VAL A 485 5.22 27.91 7.61
N PRO A 486 5.65 27.91 6.33
CA PRO A 486 6.23 26.71 5.74
C PRO A 486 7.44 26.19 6.53
N PRO A 487 7.65 24.87 6.57
CA PRO A 487 8.69 24.25 7.40
C PRO A 487 10.11 24.51 6.90
N VAL A 488 10.28 24.99 5.66
CA VAL A 488 11.56 25.34 5.07
C VAL A 488 11.42 26.70 4.38
N LEU A 489 12.28 27.64 4.75
CA LEU A 489 12.30 29.01 4.19
C LEU A 489 13.73 29.44 3.88
N ALA A 490 13.90 30.30 2.86
CA ALA A 490 15.19 30.94 2.59
C ALA A 490 15.41 32.16 3.49
N SER A 491 16.67 32.45 3.81
CA SER A 491 17.08 33.76 4.35
C SER A 491 16.51 34.90 3.49
N GLY A 492 16.03 35.97 4.11
CA GLY A 492 15.36 37.09 3.45
C GLY A 492 13.85 36.89 3.22
N THR A 493 13.28 35.75 3.62
CA THR A 493 11.83 35.54 3.53
C THR A 493 11.08 36.43 4.51
N ARG A 494 10.10 37.20 3.99
CA ARG A 494 9.14 37.92 4.83
C ARG A 494 8.12 36.93 5.40
N LEU A 495 8.01 36.89 6.73
CA LEU A 495 7.11 36.00 7.44
C LEU A 495 5.64 36.43 7.24
N PRO A 496 4.70 35.47 7.22
CA PRO A 496 3.32 35.73 6.81
C PRO A 496 2.54 36.49 7.90
N VAL A 497 1.78 37.50 7.47
CA VAL A 497 0.93 38.32 8.34
C VAL A 497 -0.52 38.14 7.93
N PRO A 498 -1.41 37.64 8.81
CA PRO A 498 -2.84 37.56 8.49
C PRO A 498 -3.45 38.95 8.18
N ASP A 499 -4.31 39.03 7.18
CA ASP A 499 -4.84 40.29 6.61
C ASP A 499 -5.26 41.34 7.66
N GLY A 500 -4.68 42.55 7.51
CA GLY A 500 -5.08 43.74 8.26
C GLY A 500 -4.74 43.71 9.76
N ARG A 501 -3.69 42.98 10.17
CA ARG A 501 -3.27 42.84 11.57
C ARG A 501 -1.79 43.12 11.77
N GLY A 502 -1.43 43.55 12.98
CA GLY A 502 -0.03 43.62 13.42
C GLY A 502 0.41 42.29 14.01
N VAL A 503 1.51 41.73 13.49
CA VAL A 503 2.19 40.57 14.08
C VAL A 503 3.58 40.99 14.53
N ARG A 504 3.89 40.70 15.79
CA ARG A 504 5.26 40.80 16.30
C ARG A 504 5.91 39.43 16.23
N TRP A 505 7.01 39.34 15.52
CA TRP A 505 7.80 38.11 15.42
C TRP A 505 8.98 38.12 16.39
N ARG A 506 9.27 36.94 16.95
CA ARG A 506 10.50 36.62 17.67
C ARG A 506 11.03 35.30 17.12
N ALA A 507 12.35 35.16 17.15
CA ALA A 507 13.03 33.91 16.84
C ALA A 507 14.09 33.67 17.90
N ASP A 508 14.40 32.40 18.17
CA ASP A 508 15.64 32.06 18.86
C ASP A 508 16.85 32.60 18.07
N GLY A 509 17.90 32.98 18.79
CA GLY A 509 19.12 33.56 18.19
C GLY A 509 18.96 34.95 17.53
N GLY A 510 17.78 35.58 17.59
CA GLY A 510 17.55 36.89 16.97
C GLY A 510 17.43 36.85 15.45
N ALA A 511 17.13 35.68 14.87
CA ALA A 511 17.07 35.44 13.42
C ALA A 511 15.89 36.13 12.68
N VAL A 512 15.25 37.13 13.27
CA VAL A 512 14.17 37.90 12.63
C VAL A 512 14.36 39.39 12.90
N SER A 513 14.36 40.19 11.83
CA SER A 513 14.37 41.66 11.87
C SER A 513 13.22 42.19 11.01
N ASP A 514 12.37 43.06 11.57
CA ASP A 514 11.21 43.66 10.88
C ASP A 514 10.30 42.66 10.13
N GLY A 515 10.12 41.47 10.73
CA GLY A 515 9.31 40.39 10.16
C GLY A 515 9.97 39.69 8.96
N ILE A 516 11.25 39.93 8.71
CA ILE A 516 12.08 39.24 7.72
C ILE A 516 12.98 38.26 8.46
N LEU A 517 12.97 37.01 8.00
CA LEU A 517 13.85 35.95 8.49
C LEU A 517 15.27 36.20 7.99
N THR A 518 16.25 36.15 8.88
CA THR A 518 17.67 36.38 8.55
C THR A 518 18.50 35.20 9.01
N ASN A 519 19.27 34.63 8.09
CA ASN A 519 20.29 33.63 8.40
C ASN A 519 21.67 34.19 7.98
N PRO A 520 22.40 34.83 8.91
CA PRO A 520 23.68 35.48 8.61
C PRO A 520 24.87 34.52 8.56
N ASP A 521 24.79 33.32 9.16
CA ASP A 521 25.88 32.33 9.13
C ASP A 521 25.91 31.51 7.83
N GLY A 522 24.83 31.59 7.04
CA GLY A 522 24.68 30.95 5.75
C GLY A 522 24.48 29.43 5.81
N LYS A 523 24.48 28.83 6.99
CA LYS A 523 24.30 27.38 7.17
C LYS A 523 22.85 27.06 7.45
N GLU A 524 22.35 25.98 6.85
CA GLU A 524 21.02 25.47 7.14
C GLU A 524 20.91 25.05 8.62
N HIS A 525 19.89 25.55 9.31
CA HIS A 525 19.60 25.17 10.70
C HIS A 525 18.12 25.40 11.05
N LEU A 526 17.68 24.75 12.13
CA LEU A 526 16.33 24.89 12.69
C LEU A 526 16.21 26.18 13.52
N VAL A 527 15.13 26.92 13.31
CA VAL A 527 14.75 28.15 14.04
C VAL A 527 13.34 27.98 14.59
N HIS A 528 13.15 28.36 15.86
CA HIS A 528 11.86 28.41 16.52
C HIS A 528 11.30 29.83 16.46
N LEU A 529 10.26 30.01 15.65
CA LEU A 529 9.58 31.28 15.49
C LEU A 529 8.42 31.37 16.47
N GLU A 530 8.27 32.51 17.12
CA GLU A 530 7.09 32.88 17.92
C GLU A 530 6.46 34.12 17.29
N GLY A 531 5.24 33.98 16.79
CA GLY A 531 4.45 35.09 16.28
C GLY A 531 3.37 35.48 17.27
N THR A 532 3.35 36.75 17.69
CA THR A 532 2.29 37.34 18.51
C THR A 532 1.39 38.21 17.64
N LEU A 533 0.17 37.72 17.39
CA LEU A 533 -0.91 38.40 16.67
C LEU A 533 -1.71 39.28 17.62
N THR A 534 -1.96 40.54 17.26
CA THR A 534 -2.88 41.43 18.00
C THR A 534 -4.26 41.43 17.33
N LEU A 535 -5.30 41.08 18.08
CA LEU A 535 -6.69 41.07 17.65
C LEU A 535 -7.34 42.47 17.77
N PRO A 536 -8.46 42.73 17.07
CA PRO A 536 -9.13 44.04 17.09
C PRO A 536 -9.58 44.53 18.46
N ASP A 537 -9.84 43.62 19.40
CA ASP A 537 -10.20 43.92 20.79
C ASP A 537 -9.00 44.25 21.69
N GLY A 538 -7.79 44.29 21.12
CA GLY A 538 -6.54 44.54 21.83
C GLY A 538 -5.94 43.31 22.51
N THR A 539 -6.61 42.14 22.46
CA THR A 539 -6.05 40.89 22.97
C THR A 539 -4.98 40.33 22.04
N THR A 540 -4.05 39.54 22.57
CA THR A 540 -2.97 38.93 21.79
C THR A 540 -3.06 37.42 21.77
N GLN A 541 -2.86 36.81 20.61
CA GLN A 541 -2.69 35.36 20.45
C GLN A 541 -1.28 35.04 19.98
N THR A 542 -0.68 33.97 20.51
CA THR A 542 0.68 33.56 20.14
C THR A 542 0.66 32.19 19.50
N LYS A 543 1.45 32.00 18.44
CA LYS A 543 1.67 30.70 17.79
C LYS A 543 3.16 30.49 17.56
N ARG A 544 3.63 29.26 17.77
CA ARG A 544 5.05 28.87 17.66
C ARG A 544 5.25 27.89 16.52
N PHE A 545 6.23 28.16 15.68
CA PHE A 545 6.56 27.35 14.51
C PHE A 545 8.01 26.89 14.60
N ALA A 546 8.27 25.66 14.17
CA ALA A 546 9.60 25.16 13.87
C ALA A 546 9.84 25.27 12.36
N VAL A 547 10.92 25.95 11.96
CA VAL A 547 11.24 26.22 10.55
C VAL A 547 12.73 26.04 10.31
N THR A 548 13.08 25.30 9.26
CA THR A 548 14.45 25.18 8.77
C THR A 548 14.76 26.38 7.87
N VAL A 549 15.82 27.11 8.19
CA VAL A 549 16.20 28.33 7.47
C VAL A 549 17.42 28.07 6.60
N LEU A 550 17.25 28.17 5.28
CA LEU A 550 18.31 28.00 4.30
C LEU A 550 19.20 29.26 4.21
N GLY A 551 20.43 29.08 3.76
CA GLY A 551 21.39 30.14 3.51
C GLY A 551 20.99 31.08 2.36
N ALA A 552 21.80 32.12 2.13
CA ALA A 552 21.58 33.10 1.05
C ALA A 552 21.79 32.52 -0.35
N ASP A 553 22.40 31.33 -0.46
CA ASP A 553 22.61 30.58 -1.69
C ASP A 553 21.43 29.66 -2.05
N ALA A 554 20.38 29.62 -1.21
CA ALA A 554 19.16 28.86 -1.47
C ALA A 554 18.59 29.16 -2.86
N ARG A 555 18.07 28.11 -3.51
CA ARG A 555 17.47 28.20 -4.84
C ARG A 555 15.95 28.13 -4.71
N ARG A 556 15.25 28.50 -5.79
CA ARG A 556 13.79 28.41 -5.86
C ARG A 556 13.38 27.42 -6.94
N LEU A 557 12.40 26.58 -6.63
CA LEU A 557 11.83 25.58 -7.53
C LEU A 557 10.38 25.95 -7.84
N ARG A 558 10.00 25.88 -9.11
CA ARG A 558 8.63 26.09 -9.58
C ARG A 558 8.08 24.80 -10.17
N ALA A 559 6.81 24.49 -9.91
CA ALA A 559 6.06 23.48 -10.65
C ALA A 559 4.97 24.14 -11.50
N TYR A 560 4.70 23.57 -12.67
CA TYR A 560 3.64 24.03 -13.57
C TYR A 560 3.20 22.91 -14.51
N SER A 561 2.05 23.09 -15.15
CA SER A 561 1.60 22.35 -16.32
C SER A 561 1.54 23.28 -17.52
N ARG A 562 1.56 22.77 -18.74
CA ARG A 562 1.57 23.57 -19.98
C ARG A 562 0.22 23.50 -20.70
N THR A 563 -0.06 24.50 -21.54
CA THR A 563 -1.16 24.43 -22.50
C THR A 563 -0.74 23.52 -23.66
N PRO A 564 -1.50 22.47 -24.00
CA PRO A 564 -1.14 21.57 -25.10
C PRO A 564 -1.00 22.28 -26.46
N THR A 565 -0.02 21.84 -27.25
CA THR A 565 0.23 22.23 -28.65
C THR A 565 0.36 20.97 -29.52
N THR A 566 1.30 20.90 -30.47
CA THR A 566 1.49 19.74 -31.35
C THR A 566 2.55 18.76 -30.82
N ALA A 567 2.62 17.57 -31.41
CA ALA A 567 3.63 16.55 -31.11
C ALA A 567 5.04 16.98 -31.56
N GLU A 568 5.15 17.68 -32.70
CA GLU A 568 6.42 18.20 -33.22
C GLU A 568 6.98 19.33 -32.33
N ALA A 569 6.09 20.08 -31.66
CA ALA A 569 6.48 21.04 -30.63
C ALA A 569 6.79 20.37 -29.28
N VAL A 570 6.65 19.04 -29.19
CA VAL A 570 7.01 18.21 -28.03
C VAL A 570 6.21 18.64 -26.78
N ASN A 571 4.95 19.02 -27.01
CA ASN A 571 4.04 19.54 -25.99
C ASN A 571 2.57 19.17 -26.31
N GLN A 572 2.35 17.99 -26.88
CA GLN A 572 1.04 17.37 -27.04
C GLN A 572 0.37 17.12 -25.67
N PRO A 573 -0.95 16.84 -25.59
CA PRO A 573 -1.67 16.71 -24.32
C PRO A 573 -1.05 15.74 -23.30
N THR A 574 -0.48 14.63 -23.78
CA THR A 574 0.13 13.57 -22.97
C THR A 574 1.42 14.03 -22.25
N VAL A 575 2.02 15.12 -22.74
CA VAL A 575 3.20 15.80 -22.18
C VAL A 575 2.79 17.06 -21.42
N ALA A 576 1.97 17.91 -22.02
CA ALA A 576 1.61 19.21 -21.47
C ALA A 576 0.91 19.09 -20.10
N ARG A 577 0.09 18.05 -19.92
CA ARG A 577 -0.66 17.74 -18.71
C ARG A 577 0.11 16.83 -17.77
N SER A 578 1.36 17.20 -17.51
CA SER A 578 2.24 16.55 -16.55
C SER A 578 2.78 17.62 -15.60
N VAL A 579 3.56 17.23 -14.60
CA VAL A 579 4.32 18.18 -13.80
C VAL A 579 5.60 18.54 -14.56
N HIS A 580 5.78 19.82 -14.81
CA HIS A 580 7.01 20.44 -15.29
C HIS A 580 7.69 21.12 -14.11
N LEU A 581 9.02 21.16 -14.10
CA LEU A 581 9.80 21.83 -13.05
C LEU A 581 10.73 22.86 -13.67
N ALA A 582 10.91 23.99 -12.99
CA ALA A 582 11.90 24.99 -13.35
C ALA A 582 12.68 25.45 -12.11
N LEU A 583 13.99 25.67 -12.28
CA LEU A 583 14.81 26.34 -11.28
C LEU A 583 14.80 27.84 -11.54
N THR A 584 14.46 28.60 -10.52
CA THR A 584 14.49 30.05 -10.55
C THR A 584 15.81 30.56 -9.99
N ASP A 585 16.45 31.49 -10.70
CA ASP A 585 17.65 32.17 -10.22
C ASP A 585 17.34 33.28 -9.21
N ALA A 586 18.37 34.00 -8.77
CA ALA A 586 18.23 35.08 -7.79
C ALA A 586 17.40 36.27 -8.33
N ASP A 587 17.37 36.45 -9.65
CA ASP A 587 16.65 37.53 -10.33
C ASP A 587 15.18 37.16 -10.64
N GLY A 588 14.76 35.94 -10.28
CA GLY A 588 13.40 35.47 -10.50
C GLY A 588 13.16 34.85 -11.88
N GLN A 589 14.19 34.70 -12.71
CA GLN A 589 14.07 34.04 -14.02
C GLN A 589 14.04 32.52 -13.85
N ALA A 590 13.00 31.89 -14.39
CA ALA A 590 12.81 30.45 -14.31
C ALA A 590 13.41 29.75 -15.52
N SER A 591 14.36 28.85 -15.29
CA SER A 591 14.92 27.96 -16.30
C SER A 591 14.26 26.58 -16.22
N PRO A 592 13.54 26.13 -17.26
CA PRO A 592 12.88 24.82 -17.25
C PRO A 592 13.90 23.69 -17.17
N LEU A 593 13.53 22.64 -16.44
CA LEU A 593 14.24 21.37 -16.42
C LEU A 593 13.67 20.44 -17.51
N ASN A 594 14.42 19.40 -17.89
CA ASN A 594 14.03 18.38 -18.85
C ASN A 594 13.61 18.92 -20.23
N ASP A 595 14.26 19.98 -20.70
CA ASP A 595 13.94 20.65 -21.97
C ASP A 595 12.47 21.11 -22.05
N ASP A 596 11.87 21.48 -20.90
CA ASP A 596 10.45 21.85 -20.76
C ASP A 596 9.46 20.72 -21.13
N TYR A 597 9.91 19.46 -21.09
CA TYR A 597 9.05 18.28 -21.16
C TYR A 597 8.43 17.98 -19.78
N GLY A 598 7.65 16.91 -19.65
CA GLY A 598 7.18 16.47 -18.34
C GLY A 598 8.25 15.75 -17.51
N VAL A 599 8.20 15.85 -16.18
CA VAL A 599 9.05 15.07 -15.26
C VAL A 599 8.27 14.12 -14.35
N LEU A 600 6.98 14.38 -14.11
CA LEU A 600 6.06 13.51 -13.38
C LEU A 600 4.72 13.41 -14.11
N PHE A 601 4.24 12.19 -14.30
CA PHE A 601 3.00 11.90 -15.03
C PHE A 601 2.04 11.16 -14.12
N ALA A 602 0.76 11.55 -14.14
CA ALA A 602 -0.27 10.88 -13.35
C ALA A 602 -0.51 9.46 -13.87
N LYS A 603 -0.64 8.51 -12.95
CA LYS A 603 -1.08 7.16 -13.27
C LYS A 603 -2.55 7.17 -13.66
N GLY A 604 -2.89 6.40 -14.69
CA GLY A 604 -4.23 6.18 -15.18
C GLY A 604 -5.02 5.16 -14.35
N ASP A 605 -6.27 4.94 -14.75
CA ASP A 605 -7.21 4.04 -14.07
C ASP A 605 -7.40 2.73 -14.86
N PRO A 606 -7.28 1.55 -14.25
CA PRO A 606 -7.64 0.29 -14.90
C PRO A 606 -9.13 0.26 -15.26
N ILE A 607 -9.44 0.12 -16.54
CA ILE A 607 -10.82 0.11 -17.07
C ILE A 607 -11.23 -1.21 -17.73
N GLY A 608 -10.30 -2.14 -17.88
CA GLY A 608 -10.52 -3.45 -18.48
C GLY A 608 -9.31 -4.36 -18.33
N LEU A 609 -9.38 -5.53 -18.97
CA LEU A 609 -8.27 -6.48 -19.00
C LEU A 609 -7.08 -5.85 -19.74
N ASP A 610 -6.03 -5.55 -18.98
CA ASP A 610 -4.84 -4.83 -19.45
C ASP A 610 -5.20 -3.53 -20.17
N GLN A 611 -6.15 -2.76 -19.65
CA GLN A 611 -6.55 -1.46 -20.23
C GLN A 611 -6.48 -0.36 -19.19
N ILE A 612 -5.78 0.73 -19.53
CA ILE A 612 -5.62 1.90 -18.68
C ILE A 612 -6.29 3.12 -19.30
N ALA A 613 -7.15 3.81 -18.55
CA ALA A 613 -7.62 5.14 -18.92
C ALA A 613 -6.60 6.18 -18.43
N LEU A 614 -5.87 6.80 -19.36
CA LEU A 614 -4.83 7.78 -19.04
C LEU A 614 -5.38 9.01 -18.30
N ARG A 615 -4.52 9.62 -17.49
CA ARG A 615 -4.81 10.82 -16.71
C ARG A 615 -3.65 11.79 -16.78
N GLY A 616 -3.95 13.06 -16.56
CA GLY A 616 -2.99 14.14 -16.54
C GLY A 616 -3.08 14.97 -15.27
N VAL A 617 -2.27 16.00 -15.24
CA VAL A 617 -2.12 16.97 -14.15
C VAL A 617 -2.46 18.37 -14.65
N ALA A 618 -3.17 19.13 -13.82
CA ALA A 618 -3.35 20.56 -13.93
C ALA A 618 -3.04 21.26 -12.60
N ASP A 619 -2.61 22.52 -12.66
CA ASP A 619 -2.33 23.37 -11.50
C ASP A 619 -1.43 22.74 -10.41
N PRO A 620 -0.26 22.14 -10.73
CA PRO A 620 0.61 21.57 -9.72
C PRO A 620 1.23 22.65 -8.82
N SER A 621 1.28 22.37 -7.52
CA SER A 621 1.92 23.22 -6.51
C SER A 621 2.91 22.42 -5.67
N LEU A 622 4.04 23.04 -5.35
CA LEU A 622 5.11 22.44 -4.55
C LEU A 622 4.92 22.72 -3.07
N PHE A 623 5.35 21.78 -2.22
CA PHE A 623 5.43 21.94 -0.77
C PHE A 623 6.53 21.03 -0.18
N HIS A 624 6.84 21.21 1.10
CA HIS A 624 7.65 20.26 1.85
C HIS A 624 6.77 19.38 2.74
N PHE A 625 7.02 18.08 2.73
CA PHE A 625 6.53 17.17 3.76
C PHE A 625 7.16 17.49 5.12
N ALA A 626 6.58 16.97 6.20
CA ALA A 626 7.06 17.20 7.56
C ALA A 626 8.53 16.75 7.78
N ASP A 627 9.00 15.76 7.00
CA ASP A 627 10.37 15.25 7.02
C ASP A 627 11.33 15.98 6.06
N GLY A 628 10.86 17.05 5.40
CA GLY A 628 11.64 17.84 4.44
C GLY A 628 11.56 17.35 2.99
N ALA A 629 10.93 16.19 2.70
CA ALA A 629 10.79 15.71 1.33
C ALA A 629 10.03 16.71 0.46
N LEU A 630 10.40 16.85 -0.81
CA LEU A 630 9.62 17.61 -1.78
C LEU A 630 8.30 16.89 -2.08
N GLY A 631 7.20 17.63 -2.04
CA GLY A 631 5.87 17.18 -2.43
C GLY A 631 5.30 18.01 -3.57
N VAL A 632 4.49 17.36 -4.42
CA VAL A 632 3.66 18.04 -5.43
C VAL A 632 2.21 17.68 -5.14
N ILE A 633 1.35 18.68 -5.01
CA ILE A 633 -0.11 18.53 -4.97
C ILE A 633 -0.70 19.14 -6.24
N ALA A 634 -1.62 18.45 -6.89
CA ALA A 634 -2.16 18.90 -8.18
C ALA A 634 -3.62 18.49 -8.39
N THR A 635 -4.27 19.16 -9.34
CA THR A 635 -5.57 18.72 -9.86
C THR A 635 -5.35 17.59 -10.87
N ARG A 636 -5.99 16.43 -10.67
CA ARG A 636 -6.01 15.33 -11.65
C ARG A 636 -7.08 15.60 -12.70
N VAL A 637 -6.70 15.45 -13.96
CA VAL A 637 -7.57 15.70 -15.12
C VAL A 637 -7.56 14.51 -16.07
N ASP A 638 -8.59 14.38 -16.89
CA ASP A 638 -8.52 13.56 -18.10
C ASP A 638 -7.63 14.21 -19.18
N MET A 639 -7.42 13.50 -20.29
CA MET A 639 -6.59 14.00 -21.38
C MET A 639 -7.23 15.13 -22.20
N ALA A 640 -8.52 15.38 -22.01
CA ALA A 640 -9.24 16.47 -22.69
C ALA A 640 -9.18 17.80 -21.93
N GLY A 641 -9.01 17.82 -20.61
CA GLY A 641 -9.11 19.07 -19.85
C GLY A 641 -9.73 18.92 -18.50
N LYS A 642 -10.57 17.90 -18.39
CA LYS A 642 -11.64 17.90 -17.42
C LYS A 642 -11.11 17.36 -16.12
N PRO A 643 -11.28 18.09 -15.00
CA PRO A 643 -11.00 17.55 -13.68
C PRO A 643 -11.74 16.22 -13.46
N ASP A 644 -11.06 15.29 -12.81
CA ASP A 644 -11.68 14.08 -12.28
C ASP A 644 -12.81 14.46 -11.28
N PRO A 645 -13.72 13.51 -10.94
CA PRO A 645 -14.70 13.73 -9.89
C PRO A 645 -14.04 14.13 -8.56
N ASP A 646 -14.74 14.94 -7.75
CA ASP A 646 -14.22 15.55 -6.52
C ASP A 646 -13.46 14.59 -5.58
N PRO A 647 -13.92 13.34 -5.37
CA PRO A 647 -13.20 12.38 -4.52
C PRO A 647 -11.81 11.96 -5.04
N THR A 648 -11.56 12.13 -6.33
CA THR A 648 -10.32 11.70 -7.01
C THR A 648 -9.57 12.86 -7.66
N ALA A 649 -10.09 14.08 -7.55
CA ALA A 649 -9.64 15.25 -8.28
C ALA A 649 -8.29 15.79 -7.79
N THR A 650 -7.80 15.39 -6.62
CA THR A 650 -6.53 15.85 -6.08
C THR A 650 -5.50 14.72 -6.12
N LEU A 651 -4.28 14.99 -6.57
CA LEU A 651 -3.19 14.03 -6.71
C LEU A 651 -1.97 14.47 -5.90
N ILE A 652 -1.28 13.52 -5.26
CA ILE A 652 -0.07 13.78 -4.47
C ILE A 652 1.12 12.98 -5.02
N PHE A 653 2.24 13.68 -5.25
CA PHE A 653 3.56 13.08 -5.47
C PHE A 653 4.48 13.42 -4.30
N ARG A 654 5.40 12.51 -3.98
CA ARG A 654 6.42 12.69 -2.95
C ARG A 654 7.78 12.23 -3.44
N SER A 655 8.81 13.02 -3.19
CA SER A 655 10.22 12.65 -3.43
C SER A 655 10.78 11.79 -2.29
N ASP A 656 11.82 11.02 -2.58
CA ASP A 656 12.66 10.40 -1.55
C ASP A 656 13.54 11.49 -0.90
N PRO A 657 13.49 11.69 0.44
CA PRO A 657 14.34 12.68 1.12
C PRO A 657 15.84 12.51 0.85
N ARG A 658 16.30 11.28 0.60
CA ARG A 658 17.70 10.96 0.30
C ARG A 658 18.05 11.13 -1.18
N ARG A 659 17.04 11.17 -2.05
CA ARG A 659 17.16 11.31 -3.51
C ARG A 659 16.05 12.25 -3.99
N PRO A 660 16.19 13.56 -3.80
CA PRO A 660 15.09 14.52 -3.99
C PRO A 660 14.58 14.65 -5.43
N ALA A 661 15.26 14.03 -6.41
CA ALA A 661 14.80 13.95 -7.79
C ALA A 661 14.03 12.64 -8.11
N ASP A 662 13.91 11.74 -7.14
CA ASP A 662 13.19 10.47 -7.24
C ASP A 662 11.81 10.59 -6.62
N PHE A 663 10.79 10.77 -7.45
CA PHE A 663 9.40 10.93 -7.01
C PHE A 663 8.58 9.65 -7.19
N THR A 664 7.62 9.47 -6.30
CA THR A 664 6.56 8.46 -6.38
C THR A 664 5.20 9.14 -6.29
N GLU A 665 4.24 8.69 -7.10
CA GLU A 665 2.82 9.05 -6.93
C GLU A 665 2.26 8.29 -5.72
N LEU A 666 1.79 9.02 -4.70
CA LEU A 666 1.13 8.44 -3.53
C LEU A 666 -0.34 8.10 -3.82
N GLY A 667 -0.94 8.79 -4.78
CA GLY A 667 -2.30 8.57 -5.24
C GLY A 667 -3.20 9.77 -5.03
N THR A 668 -4.50 9.55 -5.21
CA THR A 668 -5.52 10.61 -5.10
C THR A 668 -5.91 10.89 -3.65
N LEU A 669 -6.33 12.11 -3.37
CA LEU A 669 -6.82 12.58 -2.07
C LEU A 669 -8.23 13.17 -2.22
N ASP A 670 -9.22 12.60 -1.54
CA ASP A 670 -10.55 13.20 -1.43
C ASP A 670 -10.52 14.31 -0.37
N LEU A 671 -10.75 15.55 -0.79
CA LEU A 671 -10.81 16.72 0.11
C LEU A 671 -12.22 17.03 0.61
N GLY A 672 -13.23 16.28 0.16
CA GLY A 672 -14.64 16.41 0.55
C GLY A 672 -15.43 17.64 0.06
N PRO A 673 -15.04 18.46 -0.94
CA PRO A 673 -15.89 19.56 -1.37
C PRO A 673 -17.01 19.10 -2.32
N ALA A 674 -18.21 19.68 -2.15
CA ALA A 674 -19.31 19.53 -3.12
C ALA A 674 -19.13 20.37 -4.41
N ASN A 675 -18.21 21.35 -4.40
CA ASN A 675 -18.04 22.37 -5.44
C ASN A 675 -16.66 22.35 -6.11
N GLY A 676 -15.91 21.25 -6.03
CA GLY A 676 -14.66 21.05 -6.76
C GLY A 676 -13.39 21.65 -6.14
N VAL A 677 -12.27 21.23 -6.71
CA VAL A 677 -10.90 21.60 -6.33
C VAL A 677 -10.16 22.14 -7.55
N ALA A 678 -9.69 23.37 -7.48
CA ALA A 678 -8.78 23.97 -8.47
C ALA A 678 -7.60 24.64 -7.76
N LYS A 679 -6.41 24.56 -8.36
CA LYS A 679 -5.16 25.10 -7.80
C LYS A 679 -4.91 24.69 -6.34
N PRO A 680 -4.91 23.38 -6.02
CA PRO A 680 -4.68 22.92 -4.67
C PRO A 680 -3.25 23.24 -4.21
N ARG A 681 -3.10 23.57 -2.93
CA ARG A 681 -1.83 23.87 -2.25
C ARG A 681 -1.81 23.18 -0.89
N ALA A 682 -0.64 22.78 -0.42
CA ALA A 682 -0.45 22.18 0.90
C ALA A 682 0.70 22.87 1.64
N VAL A 683 0.58 23.04 2.95
CA VAL A 683 1.65 23.55 3.82
C VAL A 683 1.62 22.77 5.14
N TRP A 684 2.78 22.28 5.59
CA TRP A 684 2.90 21.66 6.91
C TRP A 684 2.88 22.74 8.02
N ASP A 685 1.97 22.60 8.98
CA ASP A 685 1.91 23.43 10.18
C ASP A 685 2.61 22.74 11.34
N SER A 686 3.88 23.11 11.57
CA SER A 686 4.68 22.55 12.65
C SER A 686 4.13 22.87 14.04
N ALA A 687 3.30 23.90 14.19
CA ALA A 687 2.65 24.23 15.45
C ALA A 687 1.52 23.25 15.79
N ALA A 688 0.82 22.75 14.77
CA ALA A 688 -0.36 21.91 14.92
C ALA A 688 -0.11 20.44 14.57
N GLY A 689 1.06 20.09 14.02
CA GLY A 689 1.42 18.73 13.65
C GLY A 689 0.53 18.15 12.53
N ARG A 690 0.13 18.99 11.57
CA ARG A 690 -0.76 18.61 10.45
C ARG A 690 -0.57 19.54 9.26
N TYR A 691 -1.05 19.13 8.09
CA TYR A 691 -1.08 19.96 6.89
C TYR A 691 -2.31 20.86 6.85
N LEU A 692 -2.15 22.08 6.35
CA LEU A 692 -3.25 22.87 5.81
C LEU A 692 -3.26 22.67 4.30
N VAL A 693 -4.39 22.23 3.76
CA VAL A 693 -4.60 22.08 2.31
C VAL A 693 -5.65 23.10 1.87
N SER A 694 -5.31 23.96 0.91
CA SER A 694 -6.16 25.04 0.42
C SER A 694 -6.36 24.97 -1.10
N TRP A 695 -7.51 25.42 -1.59
CA TRP A 695 -7.83 25.45 -3.02
C TRP A 695 -8.83 26.55 -3.35
N THR A 696 -9.06 26.78 -4.65
CA THR A 696 -10.18 27.57 -5.16
C THR A 696 -11.28 26.63 -5.61
N ASP A 697 -12.51 26.80 -5.12
CA ASP A 697 -13.65 26.00 -5.60
C ASP A 697 -14.14 26.52 -6.97
N ARG A 698 -15.04 25.78 -7.63
CA ARG A 698 -15.58 26.14 -8.96
C ARG A 698 -16.37 27.46 -8.97
N THR A 699 -16.75 28.00 -7.81
CA THR A 699 -17.42 29.30 -7.69
C THR A 699 -16.44 30.46 -7.51
N GLY A 700 -15.13 30.16 -7.51
CA GLY A 700 -14.06 31.14 -7.30
C GLY A 700 -13.80 31.45 -5.82
N GLN A 701 -14.38 30.70 -4.89
CA GLN A 701 -14.19 30.94 -3.46
C GLN A 701 -12.99 30.15 -2.92
N SER A 702 -12.18 30.78 -2.08
CA SER A 702 -11.10 30.10 -1.37
C SER A 702 -11.66 29.17 -0.30
N ARG A 703 -11.12 27.95 -0.28
CA ARG A 703 -11.44 26.89 0.67
C ARG A 703 -10.15 26.32 1.25
N TRP A 704 -10.27 25.74 2.42
CA TRP A 704 -9.18 24.97 3.01
C TRP A 704 -9.71 23.91 3.96
N THR A 705 -8.86 22.93 4.24
CA THR A 705 -9.07 21.91 5.26
C THR A 705 -7.73 21.57 5.92
N THR A 706 -7.77 20.71 6.92
CA THR A 706 -6.57 20.12 7.53
C THR A 706 -6.42 18.68 7.07
N VAL A 707 -5.18 18.22 6.90
CA VAL A 707 -4.88 16.80 6.65
C VAL A 707 -3.83 16.36 7.65
N THR A 708 -4.06 15.29 8.42
CA THR A 708 -3.13 14.86 9.47
C THR A 708 -1.80 14.39 8.86
N ASP A 709 -1.86 13.52 7.85
CA ASP A 709 -0.68 12.99 7.17
C ASP A 709 -0.95 12.76 5.68
N LEU A 710 -0.29 13.54 4.80
CA LEU A 710 -0.37 13.37 3.35
C LEU A 710 0.40 12.14 2.83
N ALA A 711 1.22 11.50 3.66
CA ALA A 711 1.93 10.28 3.34
C ALA A 711 1.18 9.00 3.75
N ARG A 712 0.07 9.13 4.50
CA ARG A 712 -0.77 8.01 4.90
C ARG A 712 -1.55 7.51 3.68
N THR A 713 -1.03 6.47 3.05
CA THR A 713 -1.64 5.85 1.88
C THR A 713 -2.33 4.54 2.20
N GLU A 714 -3.29 4.16 1.37
CA GLU A 714 -3.89 2.83 1.38
C GLU A 714 -3.97 2.25 -0.04
N ASP A 715 -3.72 0.94 -0.15
CA ASP A 715 -3.91 0.21 -1.40
C ASP A 715 -5.35 -0.28 -1.52
N HIS A 716 -5.92 -0.10 -2.71
CA HIS A 716 -7.18 -0.67 -3.12
C HIS A 716 -6.97 -1.66 -4.26
N ASP A 717 -7.59 -2.84 -4.15
CA ASP A 717 -7.68 -3.74 -5.29
C ASP A 717 -8.66 -3.16 -6.30
N THR A 718 -8.25 -3.12 -7.56
CA THR A 718 -9.08 -2.71 -8.69
C THR A 718 -9.87 -3.92 -9.22
N PRO A 719 -11.01 -3.71 -9.89
CA PRO A 719 -11.85 -4.80 -10.43
C PRO A 719 -11.11 -5.79 -11.36
N TYR A 720 -9.94 -5.41 -11.86
CA TYR A 720 -9.15 -6.16 -12.84
C TYR A 720 -7.87 -6.78 -12.24
N GLY A 721 -7.77 -6.86 -10.91
CA GLY A 721 -6.70 -7.59 -10.22
C GLY A 721 -5.38 -6.83 -10.06
N SER A 722 -5.37 -5.51 -10.30
CA SER A 722 -4.23 -4.64 -9.97
C SER A 722 -4.50 -3.84 -8.70
N ARG A 723 -3.46 -3.36 -8.02
CA ARG A 723 -3.57 -2.48 -6.83
C ARG A 723 -3.32 -1.03 -7.19
N ARG A 724 -4.07 -0.12 -6.56
CA ARG A 724 -3.88 1.32 -6.66
C ARG A 724 -3.81 1.95 -5.28
N SER A 725 -2.76 2.75 -5.06
CA SER A 725 -2.61 3.54 -3.85
C SER A 725 -3.46 4.82 -3.94
N SER A 726 -4.07 5.20 -2.82
CA SER A 726 -4.68 6.51 -2.59
C SER A 726 -4.16 7.09 -1.28
N VAL A 727 -4.23 8.40 -1.10
CA VAL A 727 -4.01 9.01 0.22
C VAL A 727 -5.31 8.84 1.01
N VAL A 728 -5.22 8.24 2.20
CA VAL A 728 -6.38 7.98 3.06
C VAL A 728 -7.09 9.29 3.35
N SER A 729 -8.39 9.37 3.07
CA SER A 729 -9.20 10.56 3.37
C SER A 729 -9.98 10.43 4.69
N THR A 730 -10.60 9.28 4.93
CA THR A 730 -11.41 9.03 6.14
C THR A 730 -10.53 9.10 7.40
N GLY A 731 -10.90 9.95 8.35
CA GLY A 731 -10.13 10.18 9.59
C GLY A 731 -8.85 11.00 9.40
N ASN A 732 -8.42 11.23 8.16
CA ASN A 732 -7.22 11.99 7.85
C ASN A 732 -7.53 13.44 7.42
N VAL A 733 -8.64 13.64 6.69
CA VAL A 733 -9.06 14.93 6.15
C VAL A 733 -10.12 15.56 7.05
N GLY A 734 -9.88 16.80 7.45
CA GLY A 734 -10.79 17.58 8.29
C GLY A 734 -11.98 18.16 7.51
N ALA A 735 -12.86 18.85 8.23
CA ALA A 735 -13.99 19.55 7.61
C ALA A 735 -13.51 20.72 6.73
N VAL A 736 -14.11 20.85 5.55
CA VAL A 736 -13.88 21.97 4.62
C VAL A 736 -14.35 23.28 5.24
N ARG A 737 -13.50 24.31 5.16
CA ARG A 737 -13.71 25.65 5.71
C ARG A 737 -13.58 26.70 4.60
N ALA A 738 -14.24 27.83 4.78
CA ALA A 738 -14.14 28.97 3.87
C ALA A 738 -12.97 29.89 4.23
N GLY A 739 -12.42 30.58 3.22
CA GLY A 739 -11.40 31.61 3.36
C GLY A 739 -10.02 31.17 2.84
N ALA A 740 -9.09 32.13 2.75
CA ALA A 740 -7.70 31.87 2.44
C ALA A 740 -6.89 31.57 3.72
N ILE A 741 -5.83 30.79 3.55
CA ILE A 741 -4.81 30.60 4.59
C ILE A 741 -3.80 31.75 4.52
N ALA A 742 -3.32 32.22 5.67
CA ALA A 742 -2.23 33.18 5.77
C ALA A 742 -0.91 32.41 5.84
N THR A 743 -0.19 32.38 4.72
CA THR A 743 1.12 31.74 4.55
C THR A 743 2.04 32.65 3.73
N THR A 744 3.30 32.27 3.55
CA THR A 744 4.21 33.03 2.67
C THR A 744 3.77 32.86 1.22
N ASP A 745 3.39 33.95 0.56
CA ASP A 745 2.94 33.93 -0.82
C ASP A 745 4.08 33.62 -1.80
N GLY A 746 3.88 32.60 -2.65
CA GLY A 746 4.80 32.27 -3.72
C GLY A 746 4.35 31.10 -4.59
N ASP A 747 4.61 31.19 -5.89
CA ASP A 747 4.49 30.07 -6.84
C ASP A 747 5.78 29.23 -6.89
N THR A 748 6.71 29.50 -5.97
CA THR A 748 8.02 28.86 -5.90
C THR A 748 8.30 28.35 -4.49
N LEU A 749 9.02 27.24 -4.39
CA LEU A 749 9.45 26.60 -3.15
C LEU A 749 10.95 26.85 -2.95
N ALA A 750 11.36 27.30 -1.76
CA ALA A 750 12.77 27.42 -1.42
C ALA A 750 13.38 26.03 -1.23
N ILE A 751 14.55 25.77 -1.84
CA ILE A 751 15.25 24.49 -1.75
C ILE A 751 16.75 24.70 -1.51
N ALA A 752 17.38 23.74 -0.85
CA ALA A 752 18.82 23.74 -0.65
C ALA A 752 19.59 23.70 -2.01
N PRO A 753 20.78 24.31 -2.10
CA PRO A 753 21.62 24.26 -3.31
C PRO A 753 21.95 22.84 -3.76
N THR A 754 22.13 21.92 -2.82
CA THR A 754 22.38 20.49 -3.07
C THR A 754 21.19 19.80 -3.73
N THR A 755 19.97 20.11 -3.26
CA THR A 755 18.71 19.66 -3.87
C THR A 755 18.58 20.20 -5.30
N ALA A 756 18.86 21.49 -5.51
CA ALA A 756 18.83 22.09 -6.84
C ALA A 756 19.84 21.45 -7.79
N THR A 757 21.06 21.17 -7.31
CA THR A 757 22.10 20.47 -8.07
C THR A 757 21.66 19.05 -8.43
N THR A 758 21.02 18.34 -7.49
CA THR A 758 20.51 16.98 -7.74
C THR A 758 19.41 16.99 -8.81
N LEU A 759 18.48 17.94 -8.76
CA LEU A 759 17.44 18.11 -9.78
C LEU A 759 18.02 18.48 -11.15
N ALA A 760 19.00 19.39 -11.18
CA ALA A 760 19.70 19.77 -12.40
C ALA A 760 20.50 18.59 -13.00
N ASN A 761 21.17 17.79 -12.17
CA ASN A 761 21.86 16.59 -12.62
C ASN A 761 20.89 15.52 -13.09
N ARG A 762 19.68 15.43 -12.53
CA ARG A 762 18.68 14.45 -12.93
C ARG A 762 17.97 14.80 -14.23
N PHE A 763 17.57 16.06 -14.37
CA PHE A 763 16.68 16.51 -15.45
C PHE A 763 17.35 17.47 -16.44
N GLY A 764 18.60 17.89 -16.19
CA GLY A 764 19.39 18.70 -17.11
C GLY A 764 20.37 17.88 -17.94
N ARG A 765 21.17 18.58 -18.74
CA ARG A 765 22.24 17.99 -19.55
C ARG A 765 23.45 17.68 -18.67
N ILE A 766 24.05 16.50 -18.86
CA ILE A 766 25.32 16.12 -18.22
C ILE A 766 26.43 16.33 -19.24
N VAL A 767 27.48 17.05 -18.84
CA VAL A 767 28.56 17.47 -19.74
C VAL A 767 29.92 17.09 -19.22
N ASN A 768 30.85 16.79 -20.11
CA ASN A 768 32.24 16.53 -19.77
C ASN A 768 32.91 17.78 -19.19
N VAL A 769 33.54 17.64 -18.03
CA VAL A 769 34.25 18.73 -17.35
C VAL A 769 35.75 18.50 -17.29
N THR A 770 36.23 17.25 -17.34
CA THR A 770 37.66 16.94 -17.30
C THR A 770 38.03 15.76 -18.21
N ALA A 771 39.27 15.73 -18.70
CA ALA A 771 39.90 14.58 -19.33
C ALA A 771 41.34 14.44 -18.84
N GLN A 772 41.69 13.29 -18.25
CA GLN A 772 42.98 13.07 -17.62
C GLN A 772 43.56 11.71 -18.01
N VAL A 773 44.89 11.62 -18.04
CA VAL A 773 45.61 10.36 -18.31
C VAL A 773 46.64 10.16 -17.20
N ALA A 774 46.59 8.99 -16.55
CA ALA A 774 47.52 8.67 -15.47
C ALA A 774 48.97 8.58 -16.00
N PRO A 775 49.96 9.09 -15.24
CA PRO A 775 51.37 8.93 -15.59
C PRO A 775 51.77 7.46 -15.75
N GLN A 776 52.61 7.16 -16.74
CA GLN A 776 53.08 5.81 -17.03
C GLN A 776 54.56 5.66 -16.70
N THR A 777 54.94 4.50 -16.16
CA THR A 777 56.34 4.09 -16.03
C THR A 777 56.51 2.76 -16.77
N VAL A 778 57.37 2.74 -17.78
CA VAL A 778 57.52 1.58 -18.68
C VAL A 778 58.99 1.28 -18.96
N SER A 779 59.30 0.02 -19.26
CA SER A 779 60.56 -0.35 -19.89
C SER A 779 60.46 -0.23 -21.42
N ARG A 780 61.60 -0.21 -22.13
CA ARG A 780 61.62 -0.21 -23.62
C ARG A 780 60.79 -1.33 -24.26
N ARG A 781 60.68 -2.50 -23.61
CA ARG A 781 59.89 -3.64 -24.10
C ARG A 781 58.37 -3.43 -23.99
N GLN A 782 57.93 -2.45 -23.19
CA GLN A 782 56.53 -2.17 -22.90
C GLN A 782 55.99 -0.93 -23.63
N LEU A 783 56.79 -0.27 -24.48
CA LEU A 783 56.37 0.94 -25.21
C LEU A 783 55.12 0.71 -26.07
N ALA A 784 54.94 -0.49 -26.62
CA ALA A 784 53.75 -0.84 -27.38
C ALA A 784 52.45 -0.78 -26.54
N ALA A 785 52.53 -1.04 -25.23
CA ALA A 785 51.38 -0.99 -24.34
C ALA A 785 50.86 0.43 -24.11
N LEU A 786 51.69 1.46 -24.32
CA LEU A 786 51.28 2.86 -24.19
C LEU A 786 50.17 3.24 -25.19
N LYS A 787 50.12 2.56 -26.35
CA LYS A 787 49.06 2.76 -27.34
C LYS A 787 47.66 2.37 -26.83
N ALA A 788 47.60 1.50 -25.82
CA ALA A 788 46.35 1.05 -25.21
C ALA A 788 45.91 1.91 -24.01
N VAL A 789 46.72 2.89 -23.58
CA VAL A 789 46.38 3.78 -22.47
C VAL A 789 45.20 4.66 -22.86
N ARG A 790 44.19 4.70 -21.99
CA ARG A 790 42.93 5.43 -22.17
C ARG A 790 42.91 6.70 -21.30
N ALA A 791 42.13 7.69 -21.72
CA ALA A 791 41.79 8.85 -20.90
C ALA A 791 40.60 8.53 -19.99
N THR A 792 40.66 9.01 -18.75
CA THR A 792 39.53 9.07 -17.82
C THR A 792 38.85 10.42 -17.98
N LEU A 793 37.55 10.38 -18.27
CA LEU A 793 36.69 11.54 -18.43
C LEU A 793 35.85 11.71 -17.17
N GLY A 794 35.75 12.94 -16.66
CA GLY A 794 34.84 13.31 -15.56
C GLY A 794 33.71 14.21 -16.06
N TYR A 795 32.52 14.07 -15.47
CA TYR A 795 31.30 14.75 -15.89
C TYR A 795 30.70 15.62 -14.78
N SER A 796 29.82 16.55 -15.16
CA SER A 796 29.23 17.56 -14.26
C SER A 796 28.40 16.99 -13.10
N ASP A 797 27.92 15.76 -13.22
CA ASP A 797 27.19 15.04 -12.17
C ASP A 797 28.10 14.18 -11.27
N GLY A 798 29.41 14.20 -11.51
CA GLY A 798 30.40 13.40 -10.78
C GLY A 798 30.64 11.99 -11.35
N SER A 799 29.89 11.59 -12.39
CA SER A 799 30.15 10.32 -13.07
C SER A 799 31.47 10.36 -13.87
N THR A 800 31.97 9.18 -14.24
CA THR A 800 33.20 9.05 -15.02
C THR A 800 33.04 8.04 -16.15
N ALA A 801 33.87 8.17 -17.19
CA ALA A 801 33.98 7.20 -18.28
C ALA A 801 35.43 7.08 -18.75
N THR A 802 35.74 6.07 -19.56
CA THR A 802 37.07 5.97 -20.21
C THR A 802 36.98 5.94 -21.72
N ARG A 803 37.96 6.55 -22.39
CA ARG A 803 38.04 6.61 -23.86
C ARG A 803 39.45 6.34 -24.36
N ALA A 804 39.53 5.64 -25.49
CA ALA A 804 40.79 5.46 -26.19
C ALA A 804 41.35 6.81 -26.66
N VAL A 805 42.67 6.88 -26.79
CA VAL A 805 43.38 8.09 -27.22
C VAL A 805 44.18 7.76 -28.48
N ASP A 806 44.05 8.60 -29.49
CA ASP A 806 44.92 8.62 -30.65
C ASP A 806 46.21 9.36 -30.26
N TRP A 807 47.20 8.60 -29.81
CA TRP A 807 48.50 9.11 -29.38
C TRP A 807 49.36 9.58 -30.56
N ASP A 808 49.99 10.74 -30.42
CA ASP A 808 50.80 11.34 -31.48
C ASP A 808 52.03 10.47 -31.75
N ALA A 809 52.13 9.93 -32.97
CA ALA A 809 53.20 9.00 -33.36
C ALA A 809 54.60 9.63 -33.21
N VAL A 810 54.72 10.94 -33.41
CA VAL A 810 55.97 11.70 -33.27
C VAL A 810 56.46 11.70 -31.82
N ASP A 811 55.55 11.76 -30.84
CA ASP A 811 55.94 11.73 -29.42
C ASP A 811 56.30 10.31 -28.98
N LEU A 812 55.54 9.32 -29.43
CA LEU A 812 55.85 7.91 -29.15
C LEU A 812 57.22 7.50 -29.70
N ALA A 813 57.63 8.01 -30.86
CA ALA A 813 58.94 7.74 -31.45
C ALA A 813 60.11 8.29 -30.61
N LYS A 814 59.89 9.30 -29.75
CA LYS A 814 60.92 9.89 -28.87
C LYS A 814 61.24 9.03 -27.64
N LEU A 815 60.43 8.02 -27.34
CA LEU A 815 60.56 7.15 -26.17
C LEU A 815 61.66 6.08 -26.33
N ASP A 816 62.55 6.27 -27.30
CA ASP A 816 63.60 5.33 -27.66
C ASP A 816 64.73 5.26 -26.63
N ARG A 817 64.81 6.14 -25.64
CA ARG A 817 65.86 6.16 -24.62
C ARG A 817 65.27 6.39 -23.22
N PRO A 818 66.00 6.03 -22.14
CA PRO A 818 65.55 6.32 -20.78
C PRO A 818 65.36 7.82 -20.56
N GLY A 819 64.30 8.21 -19.85
CA GLY A 819 63.98 9.62 -19.64
C GLY A 819 62.53 9.88 -19.24
N ARG A 820 62.20 11.16 -19.02
CA ARG A 820 60.83 11.64 -18.79
C ARG A 820 60.35 12.39 -20.02
N TYR A 821 59.16 12.01 -20.48
CA TYR A 821 58.55 12.53 -21.70
C TYR A 821 57.12 12.96 -21.45
N LEU A 822 56.67 13.93 -22.24
CA LEU A 822 55.26 14.23 -22.41
C LEU A 822 54.83 13.67 -23.76
N VAL A 823 53.82 12.81 -23.76
CA VAL A 823 53.22 12.24 -24.96
C VAL A 823 51.84 12.86 -25.12
N HIS A 824 51.63 13.57 -26.23
CA HIS A 824 50.34 14.18 -26.52
C HIS A 824 49.45 13.22 -27.31
N GLY A 825 48.14 13.42 -27.20
CA GLY A 825 47.16 12.66 -27.97
C GLY A 825 45.80 13.34 -28.02
N THR A 826 44.93 12.80 -28.86
CA THR A 826 43.54 13.24 -29.00
C THR A 826 42.60 12.16 -28.50
N VAL A 827 41.66 12.49 -27.61
CA VAL A 827 40.61 11.57 -27.17
C VAL A 827 39.78 11.14 -28.39
N ARG A 828 39.70 9.83 -28.63
CA ARG A 828 39.06 9.28 -29.82
C ARG A 828 37.54 9.40 -29.71
N GLN A 829 36.95 10.12 -30.66
CA GLN A 829 35.49 10.22 -30.85
C GLN A 829 35.13 9.77 -32.27
N ARG A 830 34.82 8.48 -32.44
CA ARG A 830 34.30 7.97 -33.73
C ARG A 830 32.99 8.66 -34.08
N ARG A 831 32.82 9.04 -35.34
CA ARG A 831 31.61 9.69 -35.84
C ARG A 831 30.79 8.69 -36.65
N TYR A 832 29.50 8.64 -36.39
CA TYR A 832 28.55 7.88 -37.19
C TYR A 832 27.72 8.83 -38.06
N PRO A 833 27.25 8.39 -39.24
CA PRO A 833 26.28 9.15 -40.02
C PRO A 833 25.03 9.50 -39.20
N ALA A 834 24.39 10.63 -39.50
CA ALA A 834 23.17 11.05 -38.81
C ALA A 834 22.04 10.01 -38.94
N ILE A 835 21.96 9.38 -40.12
CA ILE A 835 21.13 8.20 -40.40
C ILE A 835 22.08 7.07 -40.75
N LEU A 836 22.04 5.97 -39.99
CA LEU A 836 22.82 4.77 -40.30
C LEU A 836 22.20 4.03 -41.49
N ALA A 837 20.89 3.77 -41.45
CA ALA A 837 20.17 3.09 -42.51
C ALA A 837 18.77 3.67 -42.68
N TYR A 838 18.40 4.03 -43.91
CA TYR A 838 17.12 4.63 -44.22
C TYR A 838 16.02 3.57 -44.29
N ASN A 839 14.82 3.89 -43.82
CA ASN A 839 13.65 3.00 -43.84
C ASN A 839 13.92 1.63 -43.16
N ARG A 840 14.68 1.64 -42.06
CA ARG A 840 15.00 0.47 -41.24
C ARG A 840 14.57 0.79 -39.80
N ALA A 841 13.47 0.18 -39.37
CA ALA A 841 12.94 0.33 -38.02
C ALA A 841 13.45 -0.78 -37.08
N ASP A 842 13.25 -0.59 -35.78
CA ASP A 842 13.57 -1.58 -34.75
C ASP A 842 15.00 -2.18 -34.89
N PRO A 843 16.04 -1.33 -35.01
CA PRO A 843 17.37 -1.79 -35.42
C PRO A 843 18.13 -2.50 -34.29
N ASN A 844 18.78 -3.61 -34.63
CA ASN A 844 19.68 -4.33 -33.75
C ASN A 844 21.06 -4.49 -34.40
N ILE A 845 22.13 -4.16 -33.64
CA ILE A 845 23.52 -4.44 -34.04
C ILE A 845 24.15 -5.39 -33.03
N TYR A 846 24.59 -6.56 -33.47
CA TYR A 846 25.29 -7.51 -32.63
C TYR A 846 26.78 -7.57 -32.97
N ARG A 847 27.63 -7.40 -31.95
CA ARG A 847 29.09 -7.58 -32.06
C ARG A 847 29.43 -9.06 -31.95
N TRP A 848 29.72 -9.67 -33.09
CA TRP A 848 30.00 -11.10 -33.19
C TRP A 848 31.50 -11.38 -33.26
N GLU A 849 32.03 -12.10 -32.28
CA GLU A 849 33.43 -12.49 -32.22
C GLU A 849 33.60 -14.00 -32.41
N ARG A 850 34.28 -14.39 -33.49
CA ARG A 850 34.61 -15.78 -33.83
C ARG A 850 35.99 -15.85 -34.47
N ASP A 851 36.77 -16.85 -34.07
CA ASP A 851 38.10 -17.15 -34.62
C ASP A 851 39.06 -15.94 -34.60
N GLY A 852 38.98 -15.13 -33.54
CA GLY A 852 39.80 -13.92 -33.37
C GLY A 852 39.42 -12.75 -34.29
N ARG A 853 38.28 -12.83 -34.98
CA ARG A 853 37.73 -11.76 -35.83
C ARG A 853 36.43 -11.23 -35.24
N VAL A 854 36.31 -9.90 -35.24
CA VAL A 854 35.09 -9.19 -34.85
C VAL A 854 34.36 -8.77 -36.11
N ARG A 855 33.06 -9.09 -36.17
CA ARG A 855 32.13 -8.60 -37.20
C ARG A 855 30.91 -8.02 -36.51
N TYR A 856 30.33 -7.00 -37.13
CA TYR A 856 29.07 -6.40 -36.73
C TYR A 856 27.97 -6.89 -37.64
N LEU A 857 26.89 -7.38 -37.03
CA LEU A 857 25.72 -7.88 -37.73
C LEU A 857 24.57 -6.91 -37.44
N PHE A 858 24.00 -6.33 -38.48
CA PHE A 858 22.86 -5.42 -38.38
C PHE A 858 21.63 -6.04 -39.00
N THR A 859 20.54 -6.05 -38.25
CA THR A 859 19.20 -6.42 -38.72
C THR A 859 18.20 -5.39 -38.23
N ALA A 860 17.05 -5.31 -38.90
CA ALA A 860 16.02 -4.32 -38.64
C ALA A 860 14.71 -4.76 -39.32
N THR A 861 13.59 -4.19 -38.91
CA THR A 861 12.34 -4.24 -39.67
C THR A 861 12.51 -3.42 -40.96
N ASP A 862 12.20 -3.99 -42.12
CA ASP A 862 12.07 -3.21 -43.35
C ASP A 862 10.77 -2.39 -43.31
N ASP A 863 10.91 -1.08 -43.15
CA ASP A 863 9.81 -0.12 -42.96
C ASP A 863 9.62 0.75 -44.22
N THR A 864 10.15 0.30 -45.36
CA THR A 864 10.06 1.01 -46.64
C THR A 864 8.60 1.30 -47.00
N ASN A 865 8.32 2.56 -47.34
CA ASN A 865 7.01 3.12 -47.64
C ASN A 865 6.01 3.03 -46.47
N ASN A 866 6.49 2.95 -45.22
CA ASN A 866 5.66 2.65 -44.03
C ASN A 866 4.84 1.34 -44.15
N ASP A 867 5.31 0.37 -44.95
CA ASP A 867 4.62 -0.91 -45.18
C ASP A 867 5.32 -2.08 -44.45
N ASN A 868 5.56 -1.94 -43.15
CA ASN A 868 6.19 -3.00 -42.36
C ASN A 868 5.37 -4.31 -42.29
N VAL A 869 4.04 -4.25 -42.40
CA VAL A 869 3.18 -5.44 -42.53
C VAL A 869 3.47 -6.14 -43.86
N GLY A 870 3.59 -5.36 -44.93
CA GLY A 870 3.96 -5.79 -46.27
C GLY A 870 5.45 -6.07 -46.49
N SER A 871 6.29 -5.99 -45.45
CA SER A 871 7.73 -6.28 -45.54
C SER A 871 8.00 -7.62 -46.23
N ALA A 872 8.90 -7.57 -47.22
CA ALA A 872 9.16 -8.70 -48.10
C ALA A 872 10.15 -9.72 -47.50
N HIS A 873 11.02 -9.27 -46.59
CA HIS A 873 12.19 -10.02 -46.14
C HIS A 873 12.61 -9.72 -44.69
N LEU A 874 13.48 -10.58 -44.15
CA LEU A 874 14.27 -10.31 -42.94
C LEU A 874 15.69 -9.94 -43.38
N PRO A 875 16.09 -8.65 -43.29
CA PRO A 875 17.39 -8.18 -43.77
C PRO A 875 18.53 -8.41 -42.77
N LEU A 876 19.72 -8.69 -43.27
CA LEU A 876 20.97 -8.77 -42.50
C LEU A 876 22.12 -8.09 -43.24
N ARG A 877 22.91 -7.28 -42.53
CA ARG A 877 24.17 -6.70 -43.02
C ARG A 877 25.32 -7.14 -42.14
N ILE A 878 26.48 -7.35 -42.75
CA ILE A 878 27.69 -7.81 -42.04
C ILE A 878 28.87 -6.93 -42.46
N ALA A 879 29.61 -6.40 -41.49
CA ALA A 879 30.83 -5.62 -41.73
C ALA A 879 31.82 -5.74 -40.57
N ASP A 880 33.09 -5.39 -40.80
CA ASP A 880 34.12 -5.40 -39.74
C ASP A 880 34.05 -4.16 -38.82
N ARG A 881 33.35 -3.11 -39.27
CA ARG A 881 33.18 -1.84 -38.53
C ARG A 881 31.73 -1.38 -38.61
N ILE A 882 31.25 -0.71 -37.56
CA ILE A 882 29.86 -0.24 -37.50
C ILE A 882 29.57 0.79 -38.60
N GLU A 883 30.51 1.69 -38.87
CA GLU A 883 30.35 2.70 -39.93
C GLU A 883 30.12 2.08 -41.31
N ASP A 884 30.71 0.91 -41.57
CA ASP A 884 30.60 0.21 -42.84
C ASP A 884 29.25 -0.51 -42.99
N LEU A 885 28.38 -0.50 -41.98
CA LEU A 885 26.99 -0.96 -42.11
C LEU A 885 26.08 0.10 -42.74
N ALA A 886 26.53 1.36 -42.77
CA ALA A 886 25.70 2.50 -43.15
C ALA A 886 25.35 2.51 -44.64
N ASP A 887 24.19 3.08 -44.98
CA ASP A 887 23.75 3.25 -46.37
C ASP A 887 24.72 4.13 -47.17
N ASP A 888 25.22 5.20 -46.56
CA ASP A 888 26.23 6.11 -47.14
C ASP A 888 27.59 5.42 -47.39
N LYS A 889 27.79 4.22 -46.85
CA LYS A 889 28.96 3.35 -47.08
C LYS A 889 28.63 2.13 -47.95
N GLY A 890 27.47 2.14 -48.62
CA GLY A 890 27.02 1.01 -49.46
C GLY A 890 26.52 -0.19 -48.66
N GLY A 891 26.12 0.01 -47.41
CA GLY A 891 25.55 -1.05 -46.55
C GLY A 891 24.29 -1.67 -47.13
N ARG A 892 23.36 -0.85 -47.66
CA ARG A 892 22.12 -1.31 -48.30
C ARG A 892 22.36 -2.27 -49.47
N ALA A 893 23.36 -2.00 -50.29
CA ALA A 893 23.70 -2.85 -51.43
C ALA A 893 24.31 -4.20 -51.02
N ARG A 894 24.78 -4.33 -49.77
CA ARG A 894 25.34 -5.55 -49.19
C ARG A 894 24.35 -6.29 -48.29
N GLU A 895 23.10 -5.86 -48.25
CA GLU A 895 22.06 -6.47 -47.44
C GLU A 895 21.69 -7.84 -47.99
N ILE A 896 21.51 -8.80 -47.07
CA ILE A 896 21.21 -10.20 -47.35
C ILE A 896 19.82 -10.49 -46.80
N ASP A 897 18.99 -11.13 -47.61
CA ASP A 897 17.72 -11.65 -47.15
C ASP A 897 17.97 -12.96 -46.40
N VAL A 898 17.84 -12.96 -45.08
CA VAL A 898 17.88 -14.22 -44.30
C VAL A 898 16.62 -15.03 -44.57
N LEU A 899 15.47 -14.35 -44.62
CA LEU A 899 14.17 -14.89 -45.03
C LEU A 899 13.55 -13.96 -46.09
N ASN A 900 12.79 -14.49 -47.04
CA ASN A 900 12.07 -13.71 -48.05
C ASN A 900 10.76 -14.41 -48.47
N ARG A 901 9.63 -13.74 -48.25
CA ARG A 901 8.30 -14.29 -48.55
C ARG A 901 8.00 -14.37 -50.05
N ARG A 902 8.63 -13.51 -50.86
CA ARG A 902 8.36 -13.40 -52.30
C ARG A 902 9.21 -14.37 -53.11
N THR A 903 10.52 -14.42 -52.84
CA THR A 903 11.46 -15.22 -53.63
C THR A 903 11.57 -16.66 -53.16
N ARG A 904 11.49 -16.91 -51.83
CA ARG A 904 11.65 -18.24 -51.24
C ARG A 904 10.40 -18.81 -50.60
N ARG A 905 9.43 -17.96 -50.22
CA ARG A 905 8.22 -18.36 -49.48
C ARG A 905 8.57 -19.19 -48.25
N ASP A 906 9.54 -18.68 -47.47
CA ASP A 906 10.07 -19.39 -46.30
C ASP A 906 8.95 -19.86 -45.35
N ARG A 907 9.15 -21.06 -44.81
CA ARG A 907 8.16 -21.79 -44.00
C ARG A 907 8.65 -21.94 -42.58
N THR A 908 7.73 -21.83 -41.63
CA THR A 908 8.01 -22.15 -40.23
C THR A 908 8.21 -23.65 -40.03
N SER A 909 8.76 -24.04 -38.88
CA SER A 909 8.97 -25.44 -38.50
C SER A 909 7.68 -26.27 -38.48
N GLU A 910 6.53 -25.62 -38.25
CA GLU A 910 5.20 -26.22 -38.28
C GLU A 910 4.53 -26.14 -39.66
N GLY A 911 5.24 -25.65 -40.69
CA GLY A 911 4.85 -25.75 -42.10
C GLY A 911 4.09 -24.55 -42.67
N ARG A 912 3.88 -23.48 -41.89
CA ARG A 912 3.14 -22.28 -42.32
C ARG A 912 4.03 -21.37 -43.16
N VAL A 913 3.48 -20.77 -44.22
CA VAL A 913 4.19 -19.79 -45.05
C VAL A 913 4.11 -18.41 -44.40
N ILE A 914 5.24 -17.73 -44.26
CA ILE A 914 5.27 -16.36 -43.72
C ILE A 914 4.66 -15.40 -44.74
N ALA A 915 3.70 -14.59 -44.30
CA ALA A 915 2.95 -13.67 -45.17
C ALA A 915 3.41 -12.20 -45.03
N GLY A 916 4.32 -11.91 -44.10
CA GLY A 916 4.86 -10.57 -43.86
C GLY A 916 5.26 -10.34 -42.40
N CYS A 917 5.30 -9.06 -42.01
CA CYS A 917 5.65 -8.58 -40.68
C CYS A 917 6.97 -9.17 -40.17
N TYR A 918 8.09 -9.00 -40.87
CA TYR A 918 9.40 -9.39 -40.31
C TYR A 918 9.84 -8.38 -39.23
N TRP A 919 9.03 -8.27 -38.18
CA TRP A 919 9.10 -7.22 -37.17
C TRP A 919 10.14 -7.52 -36.10
N ALA A 920 10.87 -6.46 -35.74
CA ALA A 920 11.79 -6.37 -34.62
C ALA A 920 12.77 -7.55 -34.52
N PRO A 921 13.56 -7.84 -35.57
CA PRO A 921 14.56 -8.87 -35.49
C PRO A 921 15.68 -8.48 -34.50
N GLU A 922 15.99 -9.35 -33.55
CA GLU A 922 17.09 -9.18 -32.60
C GLU A 922 18.07 -10.35 -32.65
N ILE A 923 19.35 -10.05 -32.77
CA ILE A 923 20.43 -11.03 -32.82
C ILE A 923 20.99 -11.27 -31.42
N HIS A 924 21.04 -12.54 -31.01
CA HIS A 924 21.55 -12.98 -29.72
C HIS A 924 22.37 -14.26 -29.86
N GLU A 925 23.24 -14.56 -28.89
CA GLU A 925 23.77 -15.91 -28.70
C GLU A 925 22.95 -16.65 -27.64
N ILE A 926 22.21 -17.69 -28.06
CA ILE A 926 21.31 -18.47 -27.21
C ILE A 926 21.68 -19.95 -27.35
N GLY A 927 22.02 -20.61 -26.25
CA GLY A 927 22.43 -22.02 -26.25
C GLY A 927 23.72 -22.27 -27.05
N GLY A 928 24.61 -21.28 -27.11
CA GLY A 928 25.86 -21.35 -27.89
C GLY A 928 25.68 -21.21 -29.41
N ARG A 929 24.51 -20.77 -29.88
CA ARG A 929 24.21 -20.55 -31.30
C ARG A 929 23.77 -19.12 -31.53
N LEU A 930 24.23 -18.55 -32.64
CA LEU A 930 23.72 -17.27 -33.11
C LEU A 930 22.24 -17.45 -33.49
N SER A 931 21.39 -16.61 -32.92
CA SER A 931 19.94 -16.71 -33.01
C SER A 931 19.37 -15.36 -33.42
N ILE A 932 18.28 -15.36 -34.20
CA ILE A 932 17.48 -14.17 -34.46
C ILE A 932 16.08 -14.41 -33.91
N LEU A 933 15.68 -13.57 -32.95
CA LEU A 933 14.31 -13.47 -32.46
C LEU A 933 13.58 -12.47 -33.32
N PHE A 934 12.35 -12.75 -33.78
CA PHE A 934 11.56 -11.83 -34.60
C PHE A 934 10.08 -12.23 -34.57
N ALA A 935 9.18 -11.40 -35.11
CA ALA A 935 7.74 -11.62 -34.97
C ALA A 935 6.99 -11.63 -36.32
N PRO A 936 7.00 -12.74 -37.09
CA PRO A 936 6.30 -12.86 -38.37
C PRO A 936 4.78 -12.82 -38.23
N CYS A 937 4.10 -12.35 -39.28
CA CYS A 937 2.65 -12.51 -39.43
C CYS A 937 2.28 -13.46 -40.57
N PHE A 938 1.04 -13.93 -40.47
CA PHE A 938 0.50 -14.97 -41.33
C PHE A 938 -0.88 -14.55 -41.84
N ASN A 939 -1.29 -15.10 -42.97
CA ASN A 939 -2.63 -14.92 -43.47
C ASN A 939 -3.62 -15.74 -42.62
N PRO A 940 -4.71 -15.14 -42.12
CA PRO A 940 -5.66 -15.82 -41.23
C PRO A 940 -6.58 -16.82 -41.95
N LYS A 941 -6.68 -16.76 -43.28
CA LYS A 941 -7.59 -17.57 -44.10
C LYS A 941 -6.89 -18.68 -44.87
N ASP A 942 -5.58 -18.53 -45.13
CA ASP A 942 -4.76 -19.48 -45.86
C ASP A 942 -3.34 -19.48 -45.31
N ASP A 943 -2.98 -20.51 -44.54
CA ASP A 943 -1.65 -20.63 -43.93
C ASP A 943 -0.52 -20.97 -44.93
N GLN A 944 -0.86 -21.14 -46.21
CA GLN A 944 0.08 -21.34 -47.31
C GLN A 944 0.30 -20.08 -48.16
N SER A 945 -0.46 -19.01 -47.91
CA SER A 945 -0.31 -17.75 -48.61
C SER A 945 0.92 -16.98 -48.10
N SER A 946 1.76 -16.50 -49.03
CA SER A 946 2.83 -15.54 -48.75
C SER A 946 2.36 -14.08 -48.78
N GLU A 947 1.05 -13.86 -48.94
CA GLU A 947 0.41 -12.53 -49.01
C GLU A 947 -0.75 -12.42 -48.02
N GLY A 948 -1.17 -11.19 -47.72
CA GLY A 948 -2.32 -10.91 -46.85
C GLY A 948 -2.06 -11.20 -45.38
N GLY A 949 -0.81 -11.04 -44.92
CA GLY A 949 -0.46 -11.09 -43.51
C GLY A 949 -1.24 -10.06 -42.68
N LEU A 950 -1.61 -10.42 -41.46
CA LEU A 950 -2.30 -9.52 -40.52
C LEU A 950 -1.46 -9.27 -39.28
N TRP A 951 -1.26 -8.00 -38.93
CA TRP A 951 -0.55 -7.58 -37.72
C TRP A 951 -1.14 -8.17 -36.44
N SER A 952 -2.46 -8.37 -36.39
CA SER A 952 -3.19 -8.99 -35.27
C SER A 952 -2.92 -10.49 -35.09
N ARG A 953 -2.09 -11.10 -35.94
CA ARG A 953 -1.68 -12.51 -35.89
C ARG A 953 -0.18 -12.70 -35.70
N VAL A 954 0.54 -11.63 -35.36
CA VAL A 954 1.98 -11.68 -35.08
C VAL A 954 2.26 -12.52 -33.83
N GLN A 955 3.29 -13.35 -33.89
CA GLN A 955 3.74 -14.20 -32.79
C GLN A 955 5.27 -14.28 -32.77
N SER A 956 5.88 -14.38 -31.59
CA SER A 956 7.34 -14.43 -31.45
C SER A 956 7.93 -15.76 -31.95
N HIS A 957 8.95 -15.67 -32.80
CA HIS A 957 9.67 -16.79 -33.41
C HIS A 957 11.18 -16.64 -33.23
N ILE A 958 11.89 -17.75 -33.37
CA ILE A 958 13.35 -17.82 -33.38
C ILE A 958 13.85 -18.58 -34.60
N ILE A 959 14.95 -18.13 -35.19
CA ILE A 959 15.81 -18.92 -36.07
C ILE A 959 17.20 -19.04 -35.45
N GLN A 960 17.89 -20.17 -35.68
CA GLN A 960 19.24 -20.38 -35.17
C GLN A 960 20.19 -20.83 -36.27
N LEU A 961 21.33 -20.15 -36.36
CA LEU A 961 22.43 -20.54 -37.24
C LEU A 961 22.97 -21.91 -36.81
N ARG A 962 23.23 -22.80 -37.77
CA ARG A 962 23.89 -24.09 -37.50
C ARG A 962 25.30 -23.90 -36.96
N LYS A 963 25.78 -24.87 -36.18
CA LYS A 963 27.15 -24.85 -35.65
C LYS A 963 28.14 -24.76 -36.81
N GLY A 964 29.02 -23.75 -36.78
CA GLY A 964 29.98 -23.48 -37.86
C GLY A 964 29.38 -22.95 -39.16
N GLY A 965 28.10 -22.54 -39.15
CA GLY A 965 27.44 -21.92 -40.29
C GLY A 965 27.93 -20.48 -40.54
N ASP A 966 27.68 -19.99 -41.74
CA ASP A 966 27.92 -18.62 -42.14
C ASP A 966 26.62 -17.80 -42.02
N PRO A 967 26.56 -16.75 -41.17
CA PRO A 967 25.35 -15.92 -41.08
C PRO A 967 24.97 -15.25 -42.40
N ALA A 968 25.91 -15.09 -43.34
CA ALA A 968 25.64 -14.56 -44.68
C ALA A 968 24.93 -15.56 -45.61
N ASN A 969 24.87 -16.84 -45.24
CA ASN A 969 24.25 -17.89 -46.03
C ASN A 969 22.86 -18.25 -45.47
N PRO A 970 21.76 -17.90 -46.15
CA PRO A 970 20.42 -18.18 -45.66
C PRO A 970 20.12 -19.67 -45.41
N ALA A 971 20.78 -20.57 -46.15
CA ALA A 971 20.62 -22.02 -45.98
C ALA A 971 21.23 -22.58 -44.68
N ASP A 972 22.06 -21.80 -43.99
CA ASP A 972 22.67 -22.20 -42.72
C ASP A 972 21.78 -21.90 -41.50
N TRP A 973 20.69 -21.15 -41.69
CA TRP A 973 19.71 -20.84 -40.66
C TRP A 973 18.62 -21.91 -40.57
N SER A 974 18.17 -22.21 -39.35
CA SER A 974 17.03 -23.11 -39.15
C SER A 974 15.74 -22.50 -39.71
N PRO A 975 14.71 -23.32 -40.03
CA PRO A 975 13.35 -22.81 -40.19
C PRO A 975 12.91 -22.01 -38.96
N PRO A 976 12.11 -20.94 -39.12
CA PRO A 976 11.53 -20.20 -37.99
C PRO A 976 10.66 -21.08 -37.11
N SER A 977 10.89 -21.04 -35.81
CA SER A 977 10.12 -21.79 -34.82
C SER A 977 9.42 -20.87 -33.84
N ALA A 978 8.12 -21.10 -33.61
CA ALA A 978 7.37 -20.35 -32.61
C ALA A 978 7.92 -20.60 -31.20
N ILE A 979 7.96 -19.55 -30.39
CA ILE A 979 8.32 -19.62 -28.97
C ILE A 979 7.04 -19.88 -28.17
N LEU A 980 7.03 -20.97 -27.40
CA LEU A 980 5.85 -21.45 -26.69
C LEU A 980 6.09 -21.45 -25.18
N LYS A 981 5.01 -21.54 -24.41
CA LYS A 981 5.09 -21.77 -22.96
C LYS A 981 5.72 -23.13 -22.64
N ALA A 982 6.04 -23.33 -21.35
CA ALA A 982 6.61 -24.58 -20.85
C ALA A 982 5.75 -25.81 -21.19
N ASP A 983 4.42 -25.68 -21.18
CA ASP A 983 3.47 -26.74 -21.53
C ASP A 983 3.28 -26.96 -23.05
N GLY A 984 4.00 -26.21 -23.88
CA GLY A 984 3.89 -26.26 -25.33
C GLY A 984 2.70 -25.48 -25.92
N THR A 985 1.93 -24.77 -25.11
CA THR A 985 0.86 -23.89 -25.60
C THR A 985 1.41 -22.54 -26.10
N PRO A 986 0.71 -21.83 -27.02
CA PRO A 986 1.10 -20.49 -27.44
C PRO A 986 1.21 -19.49 -26.28
N LEU A 987 2.02 -18.45 -26.49
CA LEU A 987 2.10 -17.30 -25.58
C LEU A 987 0.72 -16.63 -25.46
N GLY A 988 0.48 -15.91 -24.35
CA GLY A 988 -0.81 -15.31 -24.02
C GLY A 988 -1.71 -16.14 -23.10
N ARG A 989 -3.00 -15.79 -23.05
CA ARG A 989 -4.00 -16.42 -22.17
C ARG A 989 -4.80 -17.44 -22.97
N ILE A 990 -5.16 -18.54 -22.33
CA ILE A 990 -5.95 -19.61 -22.96
C ILE A 990 -7.27 -19.02 -23.47
N GLY A 991 -7.64 -19.35 -24.70
CA GLY A 991 -8.88 -18.89 -25.32
C GLY A 991 -8.90 -17.42 -25.75
N MET A 992 -7.79 -16.69 -25.62
CA MET A 992 -7.69 -15.28 -26.02
C MET A 992 -6.67 -15.10 -27.15
N PRO A 993 -7.12 -14.66 -28.35
CA PRO A 993 -6.21 -14.21 -29.39
C PRO A 993 -5.31 -13.09 -28.87
N ASN A 994 -4.05 -13.09 -29.28
CA ASN A 994 -3.07 -12.13 -28.82
C ASN A 994 -2.00 -11.89 -29.87
N ILE A 995 -1.17 -10.90 -29.59
CA ILE A 995 0.09 -10.63 -30.26
C ILE A 995 1.20 -10.89 -29.25
N SER A 996 2.28 -11.55 -29.70
CA SER A 996 3.57 -11.56 -29.02
C SER A 996 4.64 -11.06 -29.99
N LEU A 997 5.31 -9.96 -29.65
CA LEU A 997 6.31 -9.30 -30.49
C LEU A 997 7.45 -8.73 -29.63
N ASP A 998 8.50 -8.25 -30.29
CA ASP A 998 9.62 -7.54 -29.66
C ASP A 998 10.30 -8.37 -28.57
N MET A 999 10.53 -9.65 -28.86
CA MET A 999 11.13 -10.54 -27.89
C MET A 999 12.64 -10.34 -27.84
N THR A 1000 13.14 -9.99 -26.66
CA THR A 1000 14.57 -9.89 -26.37
C THR A 1000 15.03 -11.00 -25.44
N TYR A 1001 16.33 -11.31 -25.47
CA TYR A 1001 16.99 -12.29 -24.60
C TYR A 1001 18.11 -11.65 -23.79
N PHE A 1002 18.24 -12.08 -22.54
CA PHE A 1002 19.40 -11.71 -21.72
C PHE A 1002 19.66 -12.75 -20.62
N THR A 1003 20.85 -12.72 -20.04
CA THR A 1003 21.26 -13.61 -18.95
C THR A 1003 21.69 -12.82 -17.71
N ILE A 1004 21.22 -13.25 -16.54
CA ILE A 1004 21.59 -12.68 -15.24
C ILE A 1004 21.87 -13.83 -14.28
N GLY A 1005 23.05 -13.84 -13.64
CA GLY A 1005 23.44 -14.92 -12.73
C GLY A 1005 23.41 -16.32 -13.37
N GLY A 1006 23.62 -16.42 -14.69
CA GLY A 1006 23.53 -17.68 -15.45
C GLY A 1006 22.11 -18.11 -15.83
N GLN A 1007 21.07 -17.44 -15.33
CA GLN A 1007 19.68 -17.67 -15.74
C GLN A 1007 19.35 -16.88 -17.00
N GLY A 1008 18.80 -17.55 -18.03
CA GLY A 1008 18.26 -16.91 -19.23
C GLY A 1008 16.85 -16.38 -19.01
N TYR A 1009 16.55 -15.23 -19.62
CA TYR A 1009 15.24 -14.60 -19.61
C TYR A 1009 14.84 -14.20 -21.04
N TYR A 1010 13.56 -14.36 -21.34
CA TYR A 1010 12.91 -13.63 -22.42
C TYR A 1010 12.05 -12.52 -21.84
N ALA A 1011 12.11 -11.34 -22.43
CA ALA A 1011 11.12 -10.28 -22.24
C ALA A 1011 10.50 -9.91 -23.59
N TRP A 1012 9.20 -9.62 -23.63
CA TRP A 1012 8.49 -9.33 -24.89
C TRP A 1012 7.25 -8.47 -24.67
N SER A 1013 6.79 -7.81 -25.73
CA SER A 1013 5.50 -7.10 -25.74
C SER A 1013 4.36 -8.06 -26.04
N GLN A 1014 3.29 -8.01 -25.23
CA GLN A 1014 2.12 -8.84 -25.41
C GLN A 1014 0.83 -8.04 -25.34
N ARG A 1015 0.00 -8.18 -26.38
CA ARG A 1015 -1.29 -7.50 -26.51
C ARG A 1015 -2.43 -8.49 -26.67
N TYR A 1016 -3.52 -8.30 -25.94
CA TYR A 1016 -4.72 -9.15 -26.09
C TYR A 1016 -5.71 -8.56 -27.09
N ILE A 1017 -6.23 -9.43 -27.96
CA ILE A 1017 -7.18 -9.09 -29.01
C ILE A 1017 -8.47 -9.88 -28.74
N PRO A 1018 -9.40 -9.33 -27.93
CA PRO A 1018 -10.66 -10.00 -27.70
C PRO A 1018 -11.47 -10.09 -29.00
N THR A 1019 -12.33 -11.12 -29.11
CA THR A 1019 -13.22 -11.31 -30.25
C THR A 1019 -14.27 -10.20 -30.38
N SER A 1020 -14.55 -9.49 -29.29
CA SER A 1020 -15.45 -8.34 -29.21
C SER A 1020 -14.99 -7.39 -28.11
N GLY A 1021 -15.10 -6.08 -28.33
CA GLY A 1021 -14.70 -5.04 -27.36
C GLY A 1021 -13.36 -4.39 -27.68
N PRO A 1022 -12.90 -3.45 -26.83
CA PRO A 1022 -11.64 -2.74 -27.03
C PRO A 1022 -10.43 -3.68 -26.89
N LEU A 1023 -9.36 -3.38 -27.61
CA LEU A 1023 -8.08 -4.10 -27.52
C LEU A 1023 -7.45 -3.88 -26.14
N GLY A 1024 -6.77 -4.89 -25.60
CA GLY A 1024 -5.88 -4.67 -24.46
C GLY A 1024 -4.72 -3.74 -24.86
N ASP A 1025 -4.15 -3.05 -23.90
CA ASP A 1025 -2.88 -2.33 -24.03
C ASP A 1025 -1.74 -3.38 -24.11
N PRO A 1026 -0.71 -3.16 -24.94
CA PRO A 1026 0.49 -3.98 -24.91
C PRO A 1026 1.29 -3.74 -23.63
N LEU A 1027 1.48 -4.81 -22.87
CA LEU A 1027 2.33 -4.84 -21.68
C LEU A 1027 3.65 -5.55 -22.01
N THR A 1028 4.72 -5.23 -21.30
CA THR A 1028 5.96 -6.02 -21.37
C THR A 1028 5.93 -7.14 -20.35
N TRP A 1029 6.09 -8.37 -20.82
CA TRP A 1029 6.13 -9.60 -20.04
C TRP A 1029 7.56 -10.13 -19.95
N ILE A 1030 7.82 -10.94 -18.93
CA ILE A 1030 9.09 -11.65 -18.75
C ILE A 1030 8.83 -13.11 -18.34
N ALA A 1031 9.73 -14.00 -18.74
CA ALA A 1031 9.78 -15.38 -18.27
C ALA A 1031 11.21 -15.92 -18.28
N LYS A 1032 11.49 -16.88 -17.40
CA LYS A 1032 12.74 -17.66 -17.44
C LYS A 1032 12.75 -18.55 -18.68
N VAL A 1033 13.92 -18.76 -19.27
CA VAL A 1033 14.16 -19.70 -20.38
C VAL A 1033 15.42 -20.52 -20.11
N ASP A 1034 15.36 -21.81 -20.46
CA ASP A 1034 16.55 -22.65 -20.58
C ASP A 1034 17.15 -22.42 -21.99
N PRO A 1035 18.36 -21.85 -22.10
CA PRO A 1035 18.96 -21.54 -23.40
C PRO A 1035 19.23 -22.78 -24.26
N THR A 1036 19.23 -23.98 -23.68
CA THR A 1036 19.36 -25.24 -24.45
C THR A 1036 18.04 -25.67 -25.12
N HIS A 1037 16.91 -25.11 -24.69
CA HIS A 1037 15.57 -25.33 -25.23
C HIS A 1037 14.89 -23.99 -25.60
N PRO A 1038 15.46 -23.20 -26.54
CA PRO A 1038 15.11 -21.79 -26.72
C PRO A 1038 13.70 -21.53 -27.29
N THR A 1039 12.99 -22.57 -27.75
CA THR A 1039 11.62 -22.50 -28.24
C THR A 1039 10.57 -22.75 -27.15
N ARG A 1040 11.00 -22.92 -25.89
CA ARG A 1040 10.12 -23.16 -24.73
C ARG A 1040 10.52 -22.27 -23.56
N LEU A 1041 9.54 -21.63 -22.93
CA LEU A 1041 9.73 -20.99 -21.64
C LEU A 1041 10.02 -22.05 -20.56
N ALA A 1042 10.83 -21.68 -19.56
CA ALA A 1042 11.13 -22.50 -18.38
C ALA A 1042 10.34 -22.07 -17.14
N GLY A 1043 9.59 -20.96 -17.22
CA GLY A 1043 8.75 -20.45 -16.12
C GLY A 1043 7.48 -19.78 -16.63
N ALA A 1044 6.59 -19.43 -15.70
CA ALA A 1044 5.36 -18.71 -16.03
C ALA A 1044 5.66 -17.28 -16.51
N PRO A 1045 5.03 -16.80 -17.59
CA PRO A 1045 5.03 -15.39 -17.97
C PRO A 1045 4.48 -14.49 -16.86
N ALA A 1046 5.12 -13.36 -16.60
CA ALA A 1046 4.62 -12.31 -15.71
C ALA A 1046 4.74 -10.92 -16.34
N PRO A 1047 3.75 -10.02 -16.19
CA PRO A 1047 3.87 -8.64 -16.66
C PRO A 1047 4.76 -7.84 -15.71
N ILE A 1048 5.79 -7.19 -16.26
CA ILE A 1048 6.71 -6.33 -15.50
C ILE A 1048 6.60 -4.85 -15.86
N ILE A 1049 6.08 -4.52 -17.05
CA ILE A 1049 5.77 -3.14 -17.44
C ILE A 1049 4.30 -3.04 -17.80
N VAL A 1050 3.61 -2.12 -17.14
CA VAL A 1050 2.28 -1.66 -17.48
C VAL A 1050 2.38 -0.19 -17.91
N PRO A 1051 1.85 0.19 -19.10
CA PRO A 1051 1.85 1.56 -19.57
C PRO A 1051 0.78 2.37 -18.83
N GLU A 1052 1.12 2.83 -17.63
CA GLU A 1052 0.17 3.42 -16.68
C GLU A 1052 0.16 4.94 -16.71
N THR A 1053 1.11 5.59 -17.39
CA THR A 1053 1.24 7.05 -17.41
C THR A 1053 0.93 7.66 -18.78
N SER A 1054 0.57 8.94 -18.82
CA SER A 1054 0.19 9.61 -20.08
C SER A 1054 1.31 9.61 -21.13
N VAL A 1055 2.58 9.70 -20.72
CA VAL A 1055 3.75 9.64 -21.62
C VAL A 1055 3.95 8.26 -22.24
N GLU A 1056 3.27 7.24 -21.73
CA GLU A 1056 3.34 5.89 -22.28
C GLU A 1056 2.26 5.64 -23.36
N GLU A 1057 1.24 6.51 -23.46
CA GLU A 1057 0.03 6.37 -24.31
C GLU A 1057 -0.44 4.92 -24.52
N ASN A 1058 -0.67 4.20 -23.42
CA ASN A 1058 -1.18 2.82 -23.45
C ASN A 1058 -0.27 1.83 -24.19
N LEU A 1059 1.04 2.08 -24.30
CA LEU A 1059 1.96 1.20 -25.03
C LEU A 1059 3.29 0.96 -24.29
N ALA A 1060 3.68 -0.31 -24.14
CA ALA A 1060 4.98 -0.72 -23.65
C ALA A 1060 5.54 -1.86 -24.51
N GLU A 1061 6.52 -1.56 -25.36
CA GLU A 1061 7.08 -2.50 -26.35
C GLU A 1061 8.59 -2.27 -26.56
N GLY A 1062 9.23 -3.01 -27.48
CA GLY A 1062 10.63 -2.76 -27.88
C GLY A 1062 11.63 -2.79 -26.73
N GLY A 1063 11.48 -3.74 -25.81
CA GLY A 1063 12.27 -3.81 -24.59
C GLY A 1063 13.67 -4.38 -24.84
N PHE A 1064 14.73 -3.75 -24.36
CA PHE A 1064 16.11 -4.27 -24.46
C PHE A 1064 16.88 -4.11 -23.14
N ALA A 1065 17.52 -5.19 -22.68
CA ALA A 1065 18.16 -5.25 -21.37
C ALA A 1065 19.67 -4.96 -21.43
N LEU A 1066 20.18 -4.28 -20.40
CA LEU A 1066 21.62 -4.06 -20.20
C LEU A 1066 21.96 -4.11 -18.71
N ALA A 1067 22.98 -4.88 -18.36
CA ALA A 1067 23.51 -4.94 -17.01
C ALA A 1067 24.64 -3.91 -16.83
N HIS A 1068 24.60 -3.16 -15.73
CA HIS A 1068 25.62 -2.19 -15.34
C HIS A 1068 25.59 -2.00 -13.81
N ASP A 1069 26.76 -1.93 -13.18
CA ASP A 1069 26.93 -1.60 -11.76
C ASP A 1069 25.99 -2.35 -10.78
N GLY A 1070 25.94 -3.68 -10.92
CA GLY A 1070 25.14 -4.51 -10.01
C GLY A 1070 23.62 -4.44 -10.25
N ARG A 1071 23.19 -3.82 -11.36
CA ARG A 1071 21.77 -3.71 -11.75
C ARG A 1071 21.54 -4.13 -13.19
N VAL A 1072 20.33 -4.55 -13.50
CA VAL A 1072 19.81 -4.68 -14.87
C VAL A 1072 18.87 -3.52 -15.15
N THR A 1073 19.03 -2.92 -16.32
CA THR A 1073 18.15 -1.89 -16.86
C THR A 1073 17.47 -2.44 -18.10
N LEU A 1074 16.14 -2.35 -18.16
CA LEU A 1074 15.37 -2.63 -19.35
C LEU A 1074 14.87 -1.27 -19.89
N VAL A 1075 15.41 -0.84 -21.03
CA VAL A 1075 14.82 0.27 -21.78
C VAL A 1075 13.68 -0.28 -22.61
N TYR A 1076 12.63 0.50 -22.79
CA TYR A 1076 11.46 0.10 -23.57
C TYR A 1076 10.84 1.33 -24.21
N SER A 1077 10.08 1.12 -25.27
CA SER A 1077 9.39 2.19 -25.96
C SER A 1077 7.92 2.26 -25.64
N SER A 1078 7.39 3.47 -25.76
CA SER A 1078 6.01 3.80 -25.45
C SER A 1078 5.49 4.90 -26.37
N SER A 1079 4.20 5.23 -26.21
CA SER A 1079 3.45 6.13 -27.06
C SER A 1079 3.19 5.61 -28.48
N GLY A 1080 2.37 6.32 -29.26
CA GLY A 1080 2.14 5.95 -30.66
C GLY A 1080 3.43 6.01 -31.48
N VAL A 1081 3.66 5.00 -32.34
CA VAL A 1081 4.76 4.97 -33.33
C VAL A 1081 4.56 6.12 -34.32
N SER A 1082 5.06 7.28 -33.94
CA SER A 1082 4.77 8.61 -34.49
C SER A 1082 5.76 9.60 -33.85
N PRO A 1083 5.68 10.92 -34.12
CA PRO A 1083 6.45 11.91 -33.38
C PRO A 1083 6.28 11.88 -31.84
N THR A 1084 5.26 11.21 -31.29
CA THR A 1084 5.07 11.04 -29.84
C THR A 1084 5.87 9.88 -29.24
N TYR A 1085 6.43 8.98 -30.06
CA TYR A 1085 7.16 7.79 -29.60
C TYR A 1085 8.34 8.16 -28.70
N VAL A 1086 8.55 7.39 -27.65
CA VAL A 1086 9.47 7.75 -26.56
C VAL A 1086 10.17 6.51 -26.00
N VAL A 1087 11.35 6.69 -25.40
CA VAL A 1087 12.07 5.62 -24.68
C VAL A 1087 11.98 5.86 -23.17
N ASN A 1088 11.43 4.89 -22.47
CA ASN A 1088 11.35 4.81 -21.02
C ASN A 1088 12.32 3.73 -20.49
N GLY A 1089 12.36 3.55 -19.18
CA GLY A 1089 13.11 2.44 -18.60
C GLY A 1089 12.63 1.99 -17.23
N ILE A 1090 13.03 0.78 -16.88
CA ILE A 1090 12.96 0.23 -15.52
C ILE A 1090 14.31 -0.37 -15.11
N SER A 1091 14.60 -0.45 -13.81
CA SER A 1091 15.82 -1.06 -13.28
C SER A 1091 15.57 -1.93 -12.05
N ALA A 1092 16.27 -3.07 -11.96
CA ALA A 1092 16.24 -3.98 -10.82
C ALA A 1092 17.67 -4.39 -10.39
N PRO A 1093 17.90 -4.72 -9.09
CA PRO A 1093 19.12 -5.38 -8.65
C PRO A 1093 19.35 -6.71 -9.38
N LEU A 1094 20.60 -7.09 -9.65
CA LEU A 1094 20.92 -8.35 -10.35
C LEU A 1094 20.61 -9.62 -9.55
N ASP A 1095 20.50 -9.51 -8.22
CA ASP A 1095 20.20 -10.60 -7.30
C ASP A 1095 18.70 -10.75 -7.00
N ALA A 1096 17.86 -9.88 -7.56
CA ALA A 1096 16.41 -9.93 -7.39
C ALA A 1096 15.74 -10.97 -8.31
N ASP A 1097 14.55 -11.44 -7.92
CA ASP A 1097 13.69 -12.20 -8.84
C ASP A 1097 13.06 -11.26 -9.87
N LEU A 1098 13.68 -11.20 -11.06
CA LEU A 1098 13.29 -10.35 -12.17
C LEU A 1098 11.86 -10.62 -12.70
N THR A 1099 11.23 -11.74 -12.32
CA THR A 1099 9.84 -12.03 -12.71
C THR A 1099 8.79 -11.30 -11.87
N ARG A 1100 9.22 -10.61 -10.80
CA ARG A 1100 8.34 -9.83 -9.93
C ARG A 1100 8.29 -8.36 -10.36
N ARG A 1101 7.09 -7.82 -10.61
CA ARG A 1101 6.92 -6.40 -10.99
C ARG A 1101 7.45 -5.43 -9.93
N ASP A 1102 7.27 -5.74 -8.65
CA ASP A 1102 7.59 -4.84 -7.54
C ASP A 1102 9.09 -4.67 -7.26
N VAL A 1103 9.95 -5.52 -7.83
CA VAL A 1103 11.42 -5.34 -7.75
C VAL A 1103 11.95 -4.34 -8.77
N TRP A 1104 11.15 -4.00 -9.78
CA TRP A 1104 11.52 -3.07 -10.84
C TRP A 1104 11.15 -1.65 -10.47
N ARG A 1105 12.15 -0.77 -10.53
CA ARG A 1105 11.97 0.67 -10.37
C ARG A 1105 11.83 1.33 -11.73
N LYS A 1106 10.70 1.99 -12.01
CA LYS A 1106 10.48 2.81 -13.22
C LYS A 1106 11.04 4.23 -13.04
N TRP A 1107 11.68 4.78 -14.08
CA TRP A 1107 12.04 6.21 -14.10
C TRP A 1107 10.80 7.06 -14.42
N SER A 1108 10.62 8.17 -13.69
CA SER A 1108 9.42 9.02 -13.84
C SER A 1108 9.42 9.86 -15.11
N ALA A 1109 10.60 10.18 -15.65
CA ALA A 1109 10.79 10.91 -16.90
C ALA A 1109 11.40 9.98 -17.94
N PRO A 1110 11.07 10.16 -19.24
CA PRO A 1110 11.64 9.34 -20.29
C PRO A 1110 13.17 9.50 -20.41
N LEU A 1111 13.83 8.44 -20.83
CA LEU A 1111 15.28 8.38 -21.07
C LEU A 1111 15.68 8.98 -22.42
N GLN A 1112 14.77 8.97 -23.39
CA GLN A 1112 14.93 9.66 -24.68
C GLN A 1112 13.56 10.09 -25.21
N LYS A 1113 13.52 11.28 -25.81
CA LYS A 1113 12.30 11.94 -26.29
C LYS A 1113 12.57 12.71 -27.59
N SER A 1114 11.51 13.08 -28.30
CA SER A 1114 11.57 13.95 -29.47
C SER A 1114 12.24 15.29 -29.16
N MET A 1115 12.93 15.87 -30.13
CA MET A 1115 13.48 17.22 -30.04
C MET A 1115 12.46 18.26 -30.52
N PRO A 1116 12.23 19.37 -29.82
CA PRO A 1116 11.30 20.40 -30.29
C PRO A 1116 11.63 20.88 -31.70
N MET A 1117 10.67 20.75 -32.61
CA MET A 1117 10.79 21.21 -33.99
C MET A 1117 10.22 22.63 -34.12
N PRO A 1118 10.95 23.59 -34.73
CA PRO A 1118 10.44 24.93 -34.95
C PRO A 1118 9.16 24.93 -35.80
N ALA A 1119 8.20 25.79 -35.45
CA ALA A 1119 6.95 25.91 -36.18
C ALA A 1119 7.19 26.19 -37.68
N GLY A 1120 6.48 25.46 -38.55
CA GLY A 1120 6.61 25.59 -40.00
C GLY A 1120 7.85 24.92 -40.61
N THR A 1121 8.69 24.27 -39.80
CA THR A 1121 9.81 23.44 -40.28
C THR A 1121 9.39 21.98 -40.30
N ILE A 1122 9.79 21.23 -41.33
CA ILE A 1122 9.72 19.76 -41.37
C ILE A 1122 11.11 19.25 -41.78
N ASP A 1123 11.90 18.85 -40.79
CA ASP A 1123 13.24 18.31 -40.98
C ASP A 1123 13.50 17.23 -39.92
N TYR A 1124 13.01 16.03 -40.18
CA TYR A 1124 13.17 14.88 -39.29
C TYR A 1124 14.63 14.38 -39.21
N ARG A 1125 15.48 14.76 -40.17
CA ARG A 1125 16.90 14.43 -40.14
C ARG A 1125 17.57 15.21 -39.00
N ARG A 1126 17.28 16.50 -38.88
CA ARG A 1126 17.85 17.41 -37.86
C ARG A 1126 17.09 17.41 -36.54
N TYR A 1127 15.76 17.45 -36.57
CA TYR A 1127 14.91 17.48 -35.38
C TYR A 1127 14.29 16.10 -35.19
N GLU A 1128 15.06 15.20 -34.58
CA GLU A 1128 14.63 13.81 -34.33
C GLU A 1128 13.29 13.77 -33.61
N GLN A 1129 12.32 13.09 -34.22
CA GLN A 1129 10.99 12.84 -33.66
C GLN A 1129 10.81 11.35 -33.43
N GLY A 1130 10.06 10.98 -32.40
CA GLY A 1130 9.67 9.60 -32.13
C GLY A 1130 10.84 8.62 -31.98
N PRO A 1131 11.89 8.91 -31.19
CA PRO A 1131 12.98 7.95 -31.01
C PRO A 1131 12.48 6.72 -30.23
N GLY A 1132 12.83 5.53 -30.68
CA GLY A 1132 12.48 4.32 -29.93
C GLY A 1132 12.95 3.01 -30.51
N HIS A 1133 12.46 1.94 -29.88
CA HIS A 1133 12.77 0.54 -30.10
C HIS A 1133 14.27 0.33 -30.31
N GLY A 1134 15.04 0.68 -29.29
CA GLY A 1134 16.49 0.66 -29.38
C GLY A 1134 17.14 -0.51 -28.65
N ALA A 1135 18.27 -0.93 -29.20
CA ALA A 1135 19.11 -2.01 -28.71
C ALA A 1135 20.50 -1.51 -28.31
N PHE A 1136 21.21 -2.33 -27.53
CA PHE A 1136 22.56 -2.03 -27.07
C PHE A 1136 23.62 -2.83 -27.81
N THR A 1137 24.74 -2.20 -28.12
CA THR A 1137 25.93 -2.85 -28.69
C THR A 1137 27.21 -2.20 -28.18
N THR A 1138 28.38 -2.66 -28.65
CA THR A 1138 29.68 -2.04 -28.33
C THR A 1138 30.46 -1.70 -29.58
N ASP A 1139 31.08 -0.51 -29.62
CA ASP A 1139 31.97 -0.12 -30.71
C ASP A 1139 33.29 -0.92 -30.68
N GLU A 1140 34.15 -0.67 -31.66
CA GLU A 1140 35.39 -1.43 -31.84
C GLU A 1140 36.42 -1.17 -30.71
N ASP A 1141 36.23 -0.10 -29.93
CA ASP A 1141 37.03 0.21 -28.73
C ASP A 1141 36.37 -0.29 -27.43
N GLY A 1142 35.26 -1.04 -27.55
CA GLY A 1142 34.49 -1.61 -26.45
C GLY A 1142 33.55 -0.62 -25.75
N ASN A 1143 33.26 0.55 -26.34
CA ASN A 1143 32.36 1.52 -25.73
C ASN A 1143 30.90 1.18 -26.03
N PRO A 1144 29.97 1.31 -25.07
CA PRO A 1144 28.56 1.02 -25.28
C PRO A 1144 27.91 2.04 -26.24
N LEU A 1145 27.07 1.53 -27.13
CA LEU A 1145 26.27 2.29 -28.09
C LEU A 1145 24.79 1.92 -27.97
N TYR A 1146 23.94 2.90 -28.24
CA TYR A 1146 22.50 2.75 -28.39
C TYR A 1146 22.14 2.85 -29.86
N VAL A 1147 21.50 1.82 -30.40
CA VAL A 1147 21.03 1.74 -31.78
C VAL A 1147 19.52 1.81 -31.73
N TYR A 1148 18.89 2.77 -32.41
CA TYR A 1148 17.46 3.05 -32.28
C TYR A 1148 16.92 3.58 -33.59
N HIS A 1149 15.60 3.66 -33.74
CA HIS A 1149 15.03 4.37 -34.89
C HIS A 1149 14.42 5.70 -34.49
N SER A 1150 14.22 6.59 -35.46
CA SER A 1150 13.37 7.78 -35.34
C SER A 1150 12.38 7.85 -36.51
N TRP A 1151 11.37 8.70 -36.38
CA TRP A 1151 10.51 9.06 -37.51
C TRP A 1151 11.34 9.60 -38.69
N GLY A 1152 11.03 9.15 -39.91
CA GLY A 1152 11.87 9.40 -41.09
C GLY A 1152 11.10 9.73 -42.38
N ASN A 1153 9.79 9.99 -42.32
CA ASN A 1153 9.02 10.31 -43.54
C ASN A 1153 9.60 11.50 -44.30
N GLY A 1154 9.85 11.33 -45.60
CA GLY A 1154 10.55 12.29 -46.44
C GLY A 1154 12.08 12.32 -46.29
N VAL A 1155 12.67 11.49 -45.44
CA VAL A 1155 14.12 11.36 -45.24
C VAL A 1155 14.60 10.09 -45.94
N GLY A 1156 15.09 10.21 -47.18
CA GLY A 1156 15.55 9.03 -47.94
C GLY A 1156 14.43 8.04 -48.29
N GLY A 1157 13.17 8.46 -48.22
CA GLY A 1157 11.97 7.64 -48.43
C GLY A 1157 10.90 7.95 -47.38
N ASP A 1158 9.87 7.09 -47.32
CA ASP A 1158 8.88 7.09 -46.25
C ASP A 1158 9.06 5.84 -45.39
N GLY A 1159 9.17 6.01 -44.06
CA GLY A 1159 9.56 4.96 -43.12
C GLY A 1159 10.31 5.52 -41.92
N ARG A 1160 10.58 4.68 -40.91
CA ARG A 1160 11.48 5.04 -39.80
C ARG A 1160 12.94 4.72 -40.14
N ASP A 1161 13.86 5.53 -39.62
CA ASP A 1161 15.29 5.45 -39.94
C ASP A 1161 16.12 5.00 -38.75
N ALA A 1162 17.09 4.11 -38.98
CA ALA A 1162 18.02 3.63 -37.96
C ALA A 1162 19.13 4.65 -37.67
N ARG A 1163 19.44 4.83 -36.40
CA ARG A 1163 20.43 5.76 -35.86
C ARG A 1163 21.29 5.08 -34.79
N VAL A 1164 22.44 5.68 -34.52
CA VAL A 1164 23.38 5.20 -33.50
C VAL A 1164 23.84 6.39 -32.65
N ARG A 1165 23.75 6.23 -31.34
CA ARG A 1165 24.26 7.18 -30.34
C ARG A 1165 25.16 6.47 -29.34
N ARG A 1166 26.02 7.23 -28.67
CA ARG A 1166 26.83 6.71 -27.57
C ARG A 1166 26.03 6.73 -26.28
N ILE A 1167 26.40 5.83 -25.37
CA ILE A 1167 25.81 5.76 -24.04
C ILE A 1167 26.81 6.30 -23.04
N HIS A 1168 26.29 7.10 -22.12
CA HIS A 1168 26.96 7.46 -20.88
C HIS A 1168 26.10 7.03 -19.70
N TRP A 1169 26.72 6.63 -18.59
CA TRP A 1169 26.00 6.30 -17.36
C TRP A 1169 26.14 7.45 -16.38
N ALA A 1170 25.01 8.06 -16.04
CA ALA A 1170 24.99 9.13 -15.05
C ALA A 1170 25.31 8.57 -13.65
N ALA A 1171 25.68 9.45 -12.72
CA ALA A 1171 26.06 9.09 -11.36
C ALA A 1171 24.92 8.41 -10.57
N ASP A 1172 23.67 8.62 -10.97
CA ASP A 1172 22.49 7.97 -10.39
C ASP A 1172 22.14 6.61 -11.04
N GLY A 1173 22.99 6.12 -11.95
CA GLY A 1173 22.89 4.81 -12.59
C GLY A 1173 21.94 4.74 -13.78
N ARG A 1174 21.40 5.87 -14.28
CA ARG A 1174 20.58 5.88 -15.51
C ARG A 1174 21.46 5.96 -16.77
N PRO A 1175 21.10 5.27 -17.86
CA PRO A 1175 21.77 5.46 -19.14
C PRO A 1175 21.27 6.76 -19.79
N LEU A 1176 22.20 7.57 -20.28
CA LEU A 1176 21.95 8.72 -21.13
C LEU A 1176 22.03 8.26 -22.59
N LEU A 1177 20.90 8.34 -23.29
CA LEU A 1177 20.73 7.82 -24.65
C LEU A 1177 20.84 8.92 -25.72
N ASP A 1178 20.97 10.17 -25.30
CA ASP A 1178 20.89 11.34 -26.15
C ASP A 1178 22.05 12.32 -25.98
N MET A 1179 23.18 11.84 -25.45
CA MET A 1179 24.38 12.63 -25.27
C MET A 1179 24.97 13.02 -26.63
N THR A 1180 25.29 14.31 -26.80
CA THR A 1180 25.94 14.84 -28.00
C THR A 1180 27.46 14.63 -27.95
N GLN A 1181 28.12 14.83 -29.10
CA GLN A 1181 29.58 14.69 -29.19
C GLN A 1181 30.33 15.67 -28.26
N ASP A 1182 29.85 16.91 -28.14
CA ASP A 1182 30.51 17.92 -27.31
C ASP A 1182 30.24 17.71 -25.81
N GLU A 1183 29.10 17.13 -25.46
CA GLU A 1183 28.81 16.75 -24.07
C GLU A 1183 29.65 15.54 -23.65
N GLU A 1184 29.87 14.58 -24.55
CA GLU A 1184 30.71 13.42 -24.28
C GLU A 1184 32.17 13.81 -24.00
N VAL A 1185 32.75 14.65 -24.86
CA VAL A 1185 34.10 15.21 -24.71
C VAL A 1185 34.06 16.67 -25.12
N ALA A 1186 34.16 17.54 -24.12
CA ALA A 1186 34.13 18.98 -24.34
C ALA A 1186 35.28 19.38 -25.29
N PRO A 1187 35.08 20.34 -26.20
CA PRO A 1187 36.13 20.78 -27.12
C PRO A 1187 37.47 21.11 -26.44
N ALA A 1188 37.42 21.71 -25.24
CA ALA A 1188 38.59 22.03 -24.42
C ALA A 1188 39.35 20.79 -23.88
N ASN A 1189 38.69 19.64 -23.78
CA ASN A 1189 39.20 18.40 -23.19
C ASN A 1189 39.58 17.33 -24.23
N ARG A 1190 39.48 17.65 -25.52
CA ARG A 1190 39.81 16.70 -26.62
C ARG A 1190 41.29 16.36 -26.71
N ARG A 1191 42.18 17.29 -26.32
CA ARG A 1191 43.62 17.07 -26.30
C ARG A 1191 44.06 16.70 -24.89
N VAL A 1192 44.81 15.61 -24.77
CA VAL A 1192 45.33 15.10 -23.50
C VAL A 1192 46.84 14.91 -23.57
N THR A 1193 47.47 14.92 -22.41
CA THR A 1193 48.92 14.70 -22.27
C THR A 1193 49.17 13.62 -21.24
N MET A 1194 50.03 12.67 -21.58
CA MET A 1194 50.50 11.60 -20.69
C MET A 1194 51.97 11.82 -20.34
N ALA A 1195 52.27 11.88 -19.04
CA ALA A 1195 53.65 11.84 -18.57
C ALA A 1195 54.17 10.40 -18.61
N VAL A 1196 55.28 10.15 -19.30
CA VAL A 1196 55.90 8.82 -19.44
C VAL A 1196 57.31 8.83 -18.91
N THR A 1197 57.63 7.90 -18.00
CA THR A 1197 59.00 7.61 -17.56
C THR A 1197 59.47 6.30 -18.19
N VAL A 1198 60.48 6.37 -19.06
CA VAL A 1198 61.13 5.18 -19.64
C VAL A 1198 62.33 4.81 -18.77
N ARG A 1199 62.35 3.58 -18.24
CA ARG A 1199 63.45 3.02 -17.44
C ARG A 1199 64.39 2.17 -18.28
#